data_AF-A0A166UZS4-F1
#
_entry.id   AF-A0A166UZS4-F1
#
_cell.length_a   1.000
_cell.length_b   1.000
_cell.length_c   1.000
_cell.angle_alpha   90.00
_cell.angle_beta   90.00
_cell.angle_gamma   90.00
#
_symmetry.space_group_name_H-M   'P 1'
#
loop_
_entity.id
_entity.type
_entity.pdbx_description
1 polymer ?
#
loop_
_entity_poly.entity_id
_entity_poly.type
_entity_poly.pdbx_seq_one_letter_code
_entity_poly.pdbx_strand_id
1 'polypeptide(L)'
;MRTAALTLALPALASAVKCKPYVESEKLQELITIEDLLAGSQKLQDIADAHEGNRAFGGGGHNATVDWLVEELEKLDYFDVYKQPFTESFAGSKATLTVAGAAIEARPLTYTPGGDVTGAPLVSVANLGCEAGDFSADVSGAVALVSRGTCNFAVKATLAKSAGAVAAIIYNNDVGPLAGTLGEASDAYAPVVGITREEGLALVASINAGEDVAVDLDVISIIEDRVNYNVIAETRGGDHDNVLMIGGHSDSVFAGPGINDDGSGTVGVLVVAKALSQFTTKNAVRLGFWGAEEYGKLGSYFYVKQLNSSEEEVSKIRAYLNFDMIASPNPKLAIYDGDGSAFNFSGPAGSDVIEKDFEEFFEANGRGHVPTEFNGRSDYAAFIENGIPSGGLFTGAEGLKTEAEAALFGGEVGVAYDVNYHLIGDDITNLDNDAYLINAKAIAHSVALYSTSWETIPPVSLAKRRWAADTAQHLKRAAELTGHSHDGPCGGDLRHPRRGSVRAAILRDRPSHGRQGRGRHQDHRRNLWNLNKIARDNGGNRAFGLPGYKASSDYILERVQGRFHKQLDTKLQYFNHTFSQTRDLKVTGPDGEDVYVVSLQYNHPTALPGGNTAPLIDTPVDDVRGSGCFADQWEGIDATGKLPLVKRGVCAIADKLKLAKAAGAVGVILYNQTPGRNIGSATLSAENLGLLVPVGLIPLEDATAWRERLAAGETLEVNLLVDAVWDERETWNIISETKEGDPNNVIVLGAHLDSVQAGPGVNDDGSGTSALLEIAGSFKKYSGFKNKVRFIWWGAEESGLIGSLYYTAQLSAAEADAIRFYWNYDMIGSINPVYNVYLGDNEGDKFGAQPIHDYIAAQGKPAAFGGFGSSSDYVGFLQLGIPSSGIFTGAGAPTDPCYHLACDTLDNINWDAITINTKAAARVAADFANELPAGLPRRASTTPARRSRDAIRREFQKWALASEQAEHAKSCSHGEHNIY
;
A
#
# COMPACT_ATOMS: atom_id res chain seq x y z
N MET A 1 14.31 -57.20 -56.51
CA MET A 1 15.46 -57.90 -55.89
C MET A 1 16.65 -56.95 -55.85
N ARG A 2 17.08 -56.62 -54.63
CA ARG A 2 18.43 -56.19 -54.20
C ARG A 2 19.11 -55.05 -54.98
N THR A 3 18.97 -53.83 -54.45
CA THR A 3 19.87 -52.70 -54.72
C THR A 3 21.00 -52.64 -53.69
N ALA A 4 22.19 -52.35 -54.19
CA ALA A 4 23.48 -52.38 -53.51
C ALA A 4 23.65 -51.24 -52.49
N ALA A 5 24.36 -51.52 -51.39
CA ALA A 5 24.83 -50.51 -50.43
C ALA A 5 26.34 -50.32 -50.61
N LEU A 6 26.71 -49.10 -50.98
CA LEU A 6 28.07 -48.60 -51.16
C LEU A 6 28.66 -48.28 -49.77
N THR A 7 29.83 -48.84 -49.47
CA THR A 7 30.61 -48.56 -48.26
C THR A 7 31.53 -47.36 -48.52
N LEU A 8 31.31 -46.26 -47.79
CA LEU A 8 32.22 -45.11 -47.75
C LEU A 8 32.78 -45.02 -46.32
N ALA A 9 34.07 -45.27 -46.20
CA ALA A 9 34.85 -45.03 -44.99
C ALA A 9 35.14 -43.52 -44.88
N LEU A 10 34.75 -42.92 -43.75
CA LEU A 10 35.19 -41.58 -43.32
C LEU A 10 36.22 -41.75 -42.21
N PRO A 11 37.32 -40.95 -42.20
CA PRO A 11 38.37 -41.06 -41.20
C PRO A 11 37.91 -40.45 -39.88
N ALA A 12 38.11 -41.19 -38.79
CA ALA A 12 37.90 -40.69 -37.44
C ALA A 12 38.98 -39.66 -37.07
N LEU A 13 38.65 -38.37 -37.18
CA LEU A 13 39.34 -37.30 -36.47
C LEU A 13 38.77 -37.26 -35.04
N ALA A 14 39.32 -38.09 -34.16
CA ALA A 14 39.11 -37.94 -32.73
C ALA A 14 39.92 -36.74 -32.23
N SER A 15 39.36 -35.53 -32.37
CA SER A 15 39.73 -34.44 -31.47
C SER A 15 39.09 -34.79 -30.12
N ALA A 16 39.92 -35.22 -29.17
CA ALA A 16 39.47 -35.46 -27.80
C ALA A 16 39.00 -34.12 -27.21
N VAL A 17 37.69 -33.86 -27.27
CA VAL A 17 37.05 -32.81 -26.48
C VAL A 17 37.36 -33.14 -25.03
N LYS A 18 38.28 -32.40 -24.41
CA LYS A 18 38.48 -32.47 -22.96
C LYS A 18 37.19 -31.99 -22.31
N CYS A 19 36.37 -32.91 -21.83
CA CYS A 19 35.22 -32.56 -20.99
C CYS A 19 35.74 -31.82 -19.76
N LYS A 20 35.28 -30.58 -19.53
CA LYS A 20 35.58 -29.80 -18.33
C LYS A 20 35.04 -30.56 -17.10
N PRO A 21 35.74 -30.55 -15.96
CA PRO A 21 35.24 -31.21 -14.74
C PRO A 21 33.92 -30.60 -14.30
N TYR A 22 33.09 -31.36 -13.57
CA TYR A 22 31.94 -30.76 -12.91
C TYR A 22 32.40 -29.71 -11.91
N VAL A 23 31.61 -28.64 -11.77
CA VAL A 23 31.92 -27.58 -10.82
C VAL A 23 31.88 -28.10 -9.39
N GLU A 24 32.91 -27.76 -8.62
CA GLU A 24 33.04 -28.03 -7.18
C GLU A 24 33.16 -26.69 -6.47
N SER A 25 32.50 -26.53 -5.33
CA SER A 25 32.36 -25.24 -4.66
C SER A 25 33.72 -24.63 -4.28
N GLU A 26 34.59 -25.42 -3.66
CA GLU A 26 35.92 -25.00 -3.24
C GLU A 26 36.79 -24.60 -4.44
N LYS A 27 36.71 -25.38 -5.53
CA LYS A 27 37.47 -25.12 -6.76
C LYS A 27 37.01 -23.88 -7.49
N LEU A 28 35.71 -23.59 -7.48
CA LEU A 28 35.18 -22.36 -8.06
C LEU A 28 35.56 -21.14 -7.21
N GLN A 29 35.44 -21.24 -5.89
CA GLN A 29 35.84 -20.18 -4.94
C GLN A 29 37.34 -19.86 -5.00
N GLU A 30 38.21 -20.85 -5.22
CA GLU A 30 39.66 -20.68 -5.40
C GLU A 30 40.01 -19.75 -6.57
N LEU A 31 39.13 -19.63 -7.57
CA LEU A 31 39.32 -18.78 -8.75
C LEU A 31 38.80 -17.35 -8.55
N ILE A 32 38.12 -17.06 -7.44
CA ILE A 32 37.61 -15.72 -7.14
C ILE A 32 38.67 -14.94 -6.38
N THR A 33 39.22 -13.91 -7.03
CA THR A 33 40.28 -13.06 -6.48
C THR A 33 39.79 -11.63 -6.31
N ILE A 34 40.34 -10.90 -5.34
CA ILE A 34 40.01 -9.49 -5.15
C ILE A 34 40.57 -8.63 -6.29
N GLU A 35 41.69 -9.07 -6.88
CA GLU A 35 42.31 -8.41 -8.02
C GLU A 35 41.38 -8.40 -9.25
N ASP A 36 40.70 -9.51 -9.54
CA ASP A 36 39.76 -9.58 -10.66
C ASP A 36 38.49 -8.74 -10.40
N LEU A 37 38.01 -8.72 -9.15
CA LEU A 37 36.89 -7.88 -8.74
C LEU A 37 37.24 -6.39 -8.90
N LEU A 38 38.36 -5.94 -8.33
CA LEU A 38 38.81 -4.55 -8.46
C LEU A 38 39.13 -4.17 -9.91
N ALA A 39 39.65 -5.08 -10.72
CA ALA A 39 39.85 -4.82 -12.15
C ALA A 39 38.53 -4.61 -12.91
N GLY A 40 37.49 -5.39 -12.57
CA GLY A 40 36.15 -5.20 -13.11
C GLY A 40 35.52 -3.88 -12.65
N SER A 41 35.62 -3.56 -11.35
CA SER A 41 35.12 -2.30 -10.79
C SER A 41 35.84 -1.09 -11.38
N GLN A 42 37.16 -1.16 -11.56
CA GLN A 42 37.93 -0.11 -12.23
C GLN A 42 37.48 0.05 -13.69
N LYS A 43 37.13 -1.03 -14.39
CA LYS A 43 36.60 -0.94 -15.74
C LYS A 43 35.25 -0.21 -15.78
N LEU A 44 34.38 -0.43 -14.79
CA LEU A 44 33.14 0.33 -14.65
C LEU A 44 33.38 1.80 -14.32
N GLN A 45 34.40 2.12 -13.50
CA GLN A 45 34.82 3.49 -13.23
C GLN A 45 35.30 4.18 -14.52
N ASP A 46 36.18 3.52 -15.28
CA ASP A 46 36.69 4.05 -16.55
C ASP A 46 35.56 4.33 -17.55
N ILE A 47 34.54 3.47 -17.56
CA ILE A 47 33.33 3.67 -18.38
C ILE A 47 32.54 4.89 -17.89
N ALA A 48 32.30 5.00 -16.58
CA ALA A 48 31.60 6.15 -16.01
C ALA A 48 32.34 7.47 -16.32
N ASP A 49 33.65 7.53 -16.08
CA ASP A 49 34.50 8.72 -16.33
C ASP A 49 34.50 9.14 -17.80
N ALA A 50 34.51 8.17 -18.72
CA ALA A 50 34.42 8.44 -20.15
C ALA A 50 33.04 8.97 -20.59
N HIS A 51 32.01 8.83 -19.75
CA HIS A 51 30.62 9.12 -20.05
C HIS A 51 29.93 9.91 -18.93
N GLU A 52 30.44 11.11 -18.64
CA GLU A 52 29.82 12.09 -17.73
C GLU A 52 29.77 11.66 -16.25
N GLY A 53 30.67 10.75 -15.86
CA GLY A 53 30.89 10.31 -14.48
C GLY A 53 29.81 9.40 -13.92
N ASN A 54 28.96 8.80 -14.77
CA ASN A 54 27.87 7.91 -14.34
C ASN A 54 27.54 6.83 -15.37
N ARG A 55 26.74 5.85 -14.97
CA ARG A 55 26.22 4.77 -15.81
C ARG A 55 24.69 4.74 -15.79
N ALA A 56 24.05 5.90 -15.75
CA ALA A 56 22.59 5.97 -15.72
C ALA A 56 21.95 5.41 -16.99
N PHE A 57 20.81 4.74 -16.81
CA PHE A 57 20.25 3.89 -17.86
C PHE A 57 20.03 4.62 -19.18
N GLY A 58 20.24 3.88 -20.27
CA GLY A 58 20.19 4.38 -21.64
C GLY A 58 21.19 5.49 -22.01
N GLY A 59 22.00 5.96 -21.05
CA GLY A 59 23.10 6.91 -21.27
C GLY A 59 24.36 6.24 -21.84
N GLY A 60 25.37 7.06 -22.18
CA GLY A 60 26.64 6.57 -22.75
C GLY A 60 27.35 5.55 -21.86
N GLY A 61 27.42 5.81 -20.55
CA GLY A 61 28.08 4.93 -19.58
C GLY A 61 27.35 3.59 -19.41
N HIS A 62 26.02 3.62 -19.38
CA HIS A 62 25.25 2.38 -19.32
C HIS A 62 25.40 1.53 -20.58
N ASN A 63 25.29 2.15 -21.76
CA ASN A 63 25.42 1.44 -23.03
C ASN A 63 26.83 0.83 -23.19
N ALA A 64 27.88 1.56 -22.82
CA ALA A 64 29.24 1.04 -22.81
C ALA A 64 29.44 -0.11 -21.80
N THR A 65 28.70 -0.10 -20.68
CA THR A 65 28.69 -1.19 -19.70
C THR A 65 28.01 -2.44 -20.23
N VAL A 66 26.84 -2.28 -20.84
CA VAL A 66 26.11 -3.35 -21.52
C VAL A 66 26.95 -3.96 -22.64
N ASP A 67 27.62 -3.12 -23.45
CA ASP A 67 28.53 -3.57 -24.51
C ASP A 67 29.70 -4.36 -23.93
N TRP A 68 30.34 -3.83 -22.88
CA TRP A 68 31.45 -4.51 -22.20
C TRP A 68 31.03 -5.87 -21.62
N LEU A 69 29.89 -5.95 -20.93
CA LEU A 69 29.38 -7.19 -20.35
C LEU A 69 29.15 -8.25 -21.44
N VAL A 70 28.52 -7.87 -22.55
CA VAL A 70 28.28 -8.79 -23.67
C VAL A 70 29.60 -9.26 -24.29
N GLU A 71 30.53 -8.35 -24.55
CA GLU A 71 31.84 -8.71 -25.09
C GLU A 71 32.60 -9.67 -24.17
N GLU A 72 32.59 -9.44 -22.86
CA GLU A 72 33.27 -10.30 -21.90
C GLU A 72 32.63 -11.69 -21.81
N LEU A 73 31.29 -11.78 -21.86
CA LEU A 73 30.58 -13.05 -21.79
C LEU A 73 30.70 -13.86 -23.09
N GLU A 74 30.64 -13.21 -24.25
CA GLU A 74 30.79 -13.86 -25.56
C GLU A 74 32.20 -14.45 -25.74
N LYS A 75 33.25 -13.77 -25.23
CA LYS A 75 34.64 -14.27 -25.24
C LYS A 75 34.82 -15.61 -24.55
N LEU A 76 33.95 -15.97 -23.60
CA LEU A 76 34.05 -17.21 -22.83
C LEU A 76 33.62 -18.44 -23.65
N ASP A 77 32.90 -18.25 -24.77
CA ASP A 77 32.35 -19.33 -25.60
C ASP A 77 31.59 -20.40 -24.78
N TYR A 78 30.94 -19.96 -23.71
CA TYR A 78 30.31 -20.83 -22.71
C TYR A 78 28.82 -20.49 -22.52
N PHE A 79 28.44 -19.25 -22.79
CA PHE A 79 27.09 -18.74 -22.65
C PHE A 79 26.46 -18.44 -24.02
N ASP A 80 25.16 -18.63 -24.11
CA ASP A 80 24.31 -17.97 -25.10
C ASP A 80 23.92 -16.60 -24.54
N VAL A 81 24.45 -15.55 -25.17
CA VAL A 81 24.35 -14.16 -24.70
C VAL A 81 23.39 -13.40 -25.61
N TYR A 82 22.48 -12.62 -25.03
CA TYR A 82 21.68 -11.68 -25.80
C TYR A 82 21.37 -10.40 -25.02
N LYS A 83 21.24 -9.30 -25.76
CA LYS A 83 20.75 -8.01 -25.26
C LYS A 83 19.24 -7.96 -25.43
N GLN A 84 18.52 -7.66 -24.36
CA GLN A 84 17.08 -7.47 -24.39
C GLN A 84 16.76 -5.97 -24.38
N PRO A 85 16.42 -5.35 -25.52
CA PRO A 85 16.09 -3.93 -25.58
C PRO A 85 14.69 -3.65 -25.02
N PHE A 86 14.54 -2.53 -24.32
CA PHE A 86 13.26 -1.94 -23.92
C PHE A 86 13.38 -0.41 -23.84
N THR A 87 12.27 0.31 -23.80
CA THR A 87 12.25 1.78 -23.80
C THR A 87 11.49 2.27 -22.60
N GLU A 88 12.11 3.19 -21.84
CA GLU A 88 11.53 3.78 -20.63
C GLU A 88 11.89 5.27 -20.55
N SER A 89 11.05 6.04 -19.85
CA SER A 89 11.27 7.47 -19.64
C SER A 89 12.36 7.70 -18.58
N PHE A 90 13.43 8.39 -18.96
CA PHE A 90 14.53 8.79 -18.10
C PHE A 90 14.28 10.19 -17.54
N ALA A 91 14.49 10.36 -16.23
CA ALA A 91 14.55 11.66 -15.57
C ALA A 91 15.82 11.76 -14.72
N GLY A 92 16.82 12.50 -15.20
CA GLY A 92 18.10 12.67 -14.50
C GLY A 92 18.33 14.13 -14.18
N SER A 93 18.79 14.43 -12.96
CA SER A 93 19.16 15.79 -12.59
C SER A 93 20.42 15.86 -11.73
N LYS A 94 21.17 16.95 -11.86
CA LYS A 94 22.34 17.30 -11.04
C LYS A 94 22.15 18.74 -10.57
N ALA A 95 22.61 19.04 -9.36
CA ALA A 95 22.58 20.39 -8.84
C ALA A 95 23.91 20.78 -8.19
N THR A 96 24.28 22.04 -8.31
CA THR A 96 25.28 22.68 -7.46
C THR A 96 24.63 23.83 -6.72
N LEU A 97 24.84 23.89 -5.40
CA LEU A 97 24.26 24.92 -4.53
C LEU A 97 25.36 25.60 -3.73
N THR A 98 25.42 26.92 -3.83
CA THR A 98 26.24 27.77 -2.97
C THR A 98 25.35 28.78 -2.28
N VAL A 99 25.45 28.88 -0.96
CA VAL A 99 24.69 29.84 -0.15
C VAL A 99 25.66 30.68 0.65
N ALA A 100 25.57 32.00 0.51
CA ALA A 100 26.51 32.97 1.11
C ALA A 100 28.00 32.65 0.83
N GLY A 101 28.31 32.07 -0.33
CA GLY A 101 29.67 31.69 -0.73
C GLY A 101 30.17 30.35 -0.17
N ALA A 102 29.34 29.61 0.60
CA ALA A 102 29.64 28.27 1.06
C ALA A 102 28.88 27.23 0.22
N ALA A 103 29.58 26.19 -0.25
CA ALA A 103 28.96 25.07 -0.92
C ALA A 103 28.11 24.27 0.08
N ILE A 104 26.86 23.98 -0.30
CA ILE A 104 25.93 23.15 0.46
C ILE A 104 25.61 21.91 -0.37
N GLU A 105 25.61 20.74 0.25
CA GLU A 105 25.18 19.52 -0.43
C GLU A 105 23.67 19.61 -0.70
N ALA A 106 23.30 19.60 -1.98
CA ALA A 106 21.91 19.73 -2.40
C ALA A 106 21.54 18.60 -3.35
N ARG A 107 20.38 18.00 -3.12
CA ARG A 107 19.85 16.92 -3.96
C ARG A 107 18.70 17.44 -4.82
N PRO A 108 18.82 17.50 -6.15
CA PRO A 108 17.69 17.88 -6.99
C PRO A 108 16.55 16.87 -6.84
N LEU A 109 15.31 17.36 -6.81
CA LEU A 109 14.14 16.47 -6.78
C LEU A 109 13.88 15.90 -8.17
N THR A 110 13.48 14.63 -8.27
CA THR A 110 13.14 14.01 -9.56
C THR A 110 12.05 14.81 -10.27
N TYR A 111 12.22 15.02 -11.58
CA TYR A 111 11.40 15.89 -12.44
C TYR A 111 11.50 17.40 -12.16
N THR A 112 12.45 17.85 -11.34
CA THR A 112 12.75 19.28 -11.26
C THR A 112 13.11 19.81 -12.64
N PRO A 113 12.58 20.98 -13.06
CA PRO A 113 13.08 21.64 -14.25
C PRO A 113 14.52 22.12 -14.00
N GLY A 114 15.28 22.24 -15.09
CA GLY A 114 16.60 22.86 -15.03
C GLY A 114 16.49 24.38 -14.80
N GLY A 115 17.53 24.97 -14.26
CA GLY A 115 17.60 26.41 -14.03
C GLY A 115 18.95 26.85 -13.50
N ASP A 116 19.36 28.06 -13.90
CA ASP A 116 20.58 28.72 -13.44
C ASP A 116 20.18 30.02 -12.74
N VAL A 117 20.49 30.09 -11.45
CA VAL A 117 20.22 31.22 -10.57
C VAL A 117 21.55 31.67 -10.00
N THR A 118 21.88 32.95 -10.19
CA THR A 118 23.11 33.56 -9.65
C THR A 118 22.76 34.76 -8.77
N GLY A 119 23.24 34.76 -7.53
CA GLY A 119 23.14 35.88 -6.59
C GLY A 119 21.72 36.26 -6.18
N ALA A 120 20.76 35.34 -6.24
CA ALA A 120 19.37 35.62 -5.87
C ALA A 120 19.21 35.65 -4.34
N PRO A 121 18.35 36.54 -3.80
CA PRO A 121 18.10 36.57 -2.36
C PRO A 121 17.35 35.31 -1.90
N LEU A 122 17.65 34.83 -0.70
CA LEU A 122 16.93 33.73 -0.06
C LEU A 122 15.80 34.27 0.84
N VAL A 123 14.57 33.80 0.61
CA VAL A 123 13.39 34.22 1.39
C VAL A 123 12.78 33.01 2.08
N SER A 124 12.63 33.08 3.42
CA SER A 124 11.94 32.04 4.18
C SER A 124 10.45 32.08 3.93
N VAL A 125 9.88 30.95 3.51
CA VAL A 125 8.44 30.77 3.32
C VAL A 125 7.77 30.46 4.66
N ALA A 126 6.58 31.00 4.90
CA ALA A 126 5.84 30.79 6.15
C ALA A 126 5.28 29.36 6.24
N ASN A 127 5.00 28.91 7.46
CA ASN A 127 4.40 27.61 7.75
C ASN A 127 5.16 26.46 7.05
N LEU A 128 4.48 25.76 6.13
CA LEU A 128 5.04 24.65 5.37
C LEU A 128 5.04 24.94 3.85
N GLY A 129 4.65 26.12 3.38
CA GLY A 129 4.52 26.40 1.94
C GLY A 129 3.50 25.50 1.24
N CYS A 130 2.41 25.16 1.92
CA CYS A 130 1.34 24.29 1.42
C CYS A 130 0.17 25.08 0.84
N GLU A 131 0.07 26.36 1.18
CA GLU A 131 -0.98 27.25 0.70
C GLU A 131 -0.37 28.46 -0.01
N ALA A 132 -1.09 29.05 -0.96
CA ALA A 132 -0.60 30.23 -1.69
C ALA A 132 -0.28 31.40 -0.75
N GLY A 133 -1.00 31.53 0.37
CA GLY A 133 -0.77 32.57 1.38
C GLY A 133 0.52 32.41 2.19
N ASP A 134 1.20 31.25 2.12
CA ASP A 134 2.48 31.02 2.79
C ASP A 134 3.63 31.78 2.11
N PHE A 135 3.47 32.11 0.83
CA PHE A 135 4.47 32.79 0.01
C PHE A 135 4.20 34.29 0.01
N SER A 136 5.06 35.06 0.68
CA SER A 136 4.93 36.52 0.70
C SER A 136 5.27 37.13 -0.67
N ALA A 137 4.90 38.40 -0.86
CA ALA A 137 5.24 39.15 -2.06
C ALA A 137 6.76 39.27 -2.28
N ASP A 138 7.57 39.12 -1.23
CA ASP A 138 9.03 39.22 -1.27
C ASP A 138 9.70 38.02 -1.95
N VAL A 139 8.97 36.91 -2.13
CA VAL A 139 9.48 35.71 -2.82
C VAL A 139 9.66 35.95 -4.33
N SER A 140 9.00 36.96 -4.90
CA SER A 140 9.08 37.25 -6.33
C SER A 140 10.51 37.66 -6.73
N GLY A 141 11.13 36.90 -7.63
CA GLY A 141 12.53 37.08 -8.03
C GLY A 141 13.57 36.49 -7.07
N ALA A 142 13.13 35.85 -5.99
CA ALA A 142 13.97 35.26 -4.94
C ALA A 142 13.99 33.72 -5.01
N VAL A 143 14.87 33.11 -4.22
CA VAL A 143 14.84 31.66 -3.95
C VAL A 143 13.99 31.41 -2.70
N ALA A 144 12.98 30.55 -2.81
CA ALA A 144 12.10 30.22 -1.71
C ALA A 144 12.70 29.13 -0.81
N LEU A 145 12.95 29.41 0.47
CA LEU A 145 13.35 28.42 1.46
C LEU A 145 12.11 27.86 2.16
N VAL A 146 11.82 26.57 1.94
CA VAL A 146 10.56 25.92 2.36
C VAL A 146 10.85 24.73 3.28
N SER A 147 10.12 24.60 4.38
CA SER A 147 10.21 23.40 5.23
C SER A 147 9.53 22.21 4.55
N ARG A 148 10.13 21.01 4.63
CA ARG A 148 9.38 19.76 4.40
C ARG A 148 8.23 19.66 5.41
N GLY A 149 7.11 19.08 4.97
CA GLY A 149 5.87 19.07 5.73
C GLY A 149 4.86 18.06 5.19
N THR A 150 3.58 18.29 5.47
CA THR A 150 2.48 17.35 5.19
C THR A 150 1.96 17.36 3.75
N CYS A 151 2.28 18.40 2.97
CA CYS A 151 1.90 18.52 1.55
C CYS A 151 3.03 18.11 0.60
N ASN A 152 2.65 17.67 -0.61
CA ASN A 152 3.56 17.17 -1.64
C ASN A 152 4.57 18.22 -2.12
N PHE A 153 5.78 17.78 -2.50
CA PHE A 153 6.83 18.65 -3.04
C PHE A 153 6.40 19.37 -4.33
N ALA A 154 5.62 18.71 -5.19
CA ALA A 154 5.03 19.30 -6.38
C ALA A 154 4.18 20.55 -6.08
N VAL A 155 3.43 20.53 -4.98
CA VAL A 155 2.61 21.69 -4.53
C VAL A 155 3.53 22.84 -4.15
N LYS A 156 4.57 22.59 -3.35
CA LYS A 156 5.55 23.61 -2.95
C LYS A 156 6.26 24.21 -4.18
N ALA A 157 6.69 23.37 -5.12
CA ALA A 157 7.34 23.80 -6.36
C ALA A 157 6.43 24.67 -7.24
N THR A 158 5.15 24.29 -7.34
CA THR A 158 4.13 25.03 -8.09
C THR A 158 3.81 26.37 -7.44
N LEU A 159 3.65 26.39 -6.11
CA LEU A 159 3.33 27.61 -5.37
C LEU A 159 4.51 28.58 -5.37
N ALA A 160 5.74 28.07 -5.22
CA ALA A 160 6.96 28.88 -5.33
C ALA A 160 7.03 29.58 -6.70
N LYS A 161 6.85 28.83 -7.80
CA LYS A 161 6.81 29.42 -9.15
C LYS A 161 5.66 30.41 -9.32
N SER A 162 4.48 30.07 -8.82
CA SER A 162 3.29 30.92 -8.90
C SER A 162 3.45 32.23 -8.13
N ALA A 163 4.22 32.23 -7.03
CA ALA A 163 4.64 33.41 -6.28
C ALA A 163 5.78 34.20 -6.95
N GLY A 164 6.33 33.68 -8.06
CA GLY A 164 7.41 34.30 -8.82
C GLY A 164 8.82 33.95 -8.34
N ALA A 165 8.99 32.91 -7.52
CA ALA A 165 10.32 32.43 -7.14
C ALA A 165 11.11 31.94 -8.36
N VAL A 166 12.40 32.23 -8.39
CA VAL A 166 13.31 31.76 -9.45
C VAL A 166 13.80 30.33 -9.20
N ALA A 167 13.75 29.88 -7.94
CA ALA A 167 13.98 28.50 -7.50
C ALA A 167 13.41 28.26 -6.10
N ALA A 168 13.38 27.01 -5.64
CA ALA A 168 13.04 26.63 -4.28
C ALA A 168 14.08 25.69 -3.65
N ILE A 169 14.42 25.94 -2.39
CA ILE A 169 15.21 25.05 -1.55
C ILE A 169 14.28 24.48 -0.49
N ILE A 170 14.13 23.16 -0.46
CA ILE A 170 13.33 22.48 0.55
C ILE A 170 14.27 21.88 1.59
N TYR A 171 14.12 22.24 2.85
CA TYR A 171 14.92 21.63 3.92
C TYR A 171 14.15 20.53 4.62
N ASN A 172 14.88 19.48 5.01
CA ASN A 172 14.29 18.30 5.61
C ASN A 172 13.61 18.62 6.96
N ASN A 173 12.57 17.86 7.32
CA ASN A 173 11.93 17.91 8.64
C ASN A 173 12.41 16.78 9.56
N ASP A 174 13.32 15.94 9.05
CA ASP A 174 13.98 14.85 9.75
C ASP A 174 15.50 14.94 9.59
N VAL A 175 16.25 14.09 10.30
CA VAL A 175 17.70 13.98 10.23
C VAL A 175 18.13 13.41 8.87
N GLY A 176 19.14 14.02 8.26
CA GLY A 176 19.74 13.55 7.02
C GLY A 176 19.31 14.32 5.75
N PRO A 177 19.87 13.94 4.59
CA PRO A 177 19.64 14.64 3.32
C PRO A 177 18.20 14.48 2.84
N LEU A 178 17.71 15.46 2.08
CA LEU A 178 16.38 15.42 1.48
C LEU A 178 16.48 15.03 0.00
N ALA A 179 16.05 13.82 -0.34
CA ALA A 179 15.72 13.42 -1.71
C ALA A 179 14.20 13.26 -1.86
N GLY A 180 13.66 13.49 -3.05
CA GLY A 180 12.23 13.41 -3.30
C GLY A 180 11.89 13.54 -4.78
N THR A 181 10.62 13.33 -5.12
CA THR A 181 10.11 13.46 -6.49
C THR A 181 9.01 14.51 -6.56
N LEU A 182 8.94 15.23 -7.68
CA LEU A 182 7.80 16.09 -8.02
C LEU A 182 6.64 15.31 -8.67
N GLY A 183 6.78 13.99 -8.81
CA GLY A 183 5.77 13.10 -9.36
C GLY A 183 5.88 12.96 -10.88
N GLU A 184 5.81 14.06 -11.61
CA GLU A 184 5.91 14.10 -13.08
C GLU A 184 6.63 15.36 -13.56
N ALA A 185 6.96 15.45 -14.85
CA ALA A 185 7.51 16.67 -15.44
C ALA A 185 6.41 17.73 -15.59
N SER A 186 6.66 18.97 -15.15
CA SER A 186 5.71 20.06 -15.35
C SER A 186 6.39 21.41 -15.53
N ASP A 187 5.91 22.17 -16.52
CA ASP A 187 6.27 23.59 -16.70
C ASP A 187 5.73 24.46 -15.56
N ALA A 188 4.89 23.93 -14.66
CA ALA A 188 4.39 24.65 -13.49
C ALA A 188 5.39 24.71 -12.33
N TYR A 189 6.53 24.02 -12.40
CA TYR A 189 7.49 23.96 -11.30
C TYR A 189 8.62 24.99 -11.45
N ALA A 190 9.07 25.53 -10.31
CA ALA A 190 10.39 26.18 -10.20
C ALA A 190 11.47 25.09 -10.07
N PRO A 191 12.75 25.36 -10.39
CA PRO A 191 13.85 24.47 -10.03
C PRO A 191 13.87 24.21 -8.52
N VAL A 192 13.95 22.96 -8.11
CA VAL A 192 13.86 22.55 -6.69
C VAL A 192 15.01 21.63 -6.29
N VAL A 193 15.65 21.96 -5.18
CA VAL A 193 16.63 21.10 -4.50
C VAL A 193 16.26 20.87 -3.04
N GLY A 194 16.65 19.73 -2.51
CA GLY A 194 16.55 19.36 -1.10
C GLY A 194 17.87 19.52 -0.36
N ILE A 195 17.81 19.99 0.89
CA ILE A 195 18.96 20.09 1.81
C ILE A 195 18.62 19.48 3.18
N THR A 196 19.62 19.30 4.06
CA THR A 196 19.40 18.76 5.40
C THR A 196 18.57 19.70 6.29
N ARG A 197 18.00 19.16 7.37
CA ARG A 197 17.29 19.95 8.37
C ARG A 197 18.21 20.96 9.05
N GLU A 198 19.43 20.54 9.41
CA GLU A 198 20.40 21.37 10.10
C GLU A 198 20.79 22.59 9.27
N GLU A 199 21.10 22.39 7.98
CA GLU A 199 21.44 23.47 7.06
C GLU A 199 20.25 24.41 6.86
N GLY A 200 19.05 23.87 6.64
CA GLY A 200 17.85 24.68 6.49
C GLY A 200 17.52 25.55 7.70
N LEU A 201 17.61 24.98 8.91
CA LEU A 201 17.38 25.73 10.15
C LEU A 201 18.44 26.80 10.39
N ALA A 202 19.70 26.55 10.02
CA ALA A 202 20.75 27.55 10.07
C ALA A 202 20.45 28.73 9.13
N LEU A 203 20.00 28.45 7.90
CA LEU A 203 19.59 29.48 6.95
C LEU A 203 18.38 30.28 7.43
N VAL A 204 17.37 29.63 8.01
CA VAL A 204 16.23 30.31 8.65
C VAL A 204 16.70 31.24 9.77
N ALA A 205 17.68 30.82 10.58
CA ALA A 205 18.22 31.65 11.66
C ALA A 205 18.95 32.90 11.12
N SER A 206 19.76 32.76 10.07
CA SER A 206 20.43 33.89 9.39
C SER A 206 19.42 34.89 8.80
N ILE A 207 18.39 34.40 8.11
CA ILE A 207 17.32 35.25 7.56
C ILE A 207 16.60 36.02 8.68
N ASN A 208 16.27 35.34 9.79
CA ASN A 208 15.62 35.98 10.94
C ASN A 208 16.51 36.99 11.67
N ALA A 209 17.84 36.87 11.55
CA ALA A 209 18.80 37.84 12.07
C ALA A 209 18.94 39.09 11.16
N GLY A 210 18.28 39.10 9.99
CA GLY A 210 18.33 40.19 9.03
C GLY A 210 19.57 40.16 8.14
N GLU A 211 20.19 38.99 7.95
CA GLU A 211 21.32 38.82 7.04
C GLU A 211 20.84 38.68 5.59
N ASP A 212 21.51 39.38 4.66
CA ASP A 212 21.27 39.23 3.23
C ASP A 212 21.97 37.96 2.72
N VAL A 213 21.20 36.87 2.54
CA VAL A 213 21.71 35.58 2.10
C VAL A 213 21.53 35.44 0.58
N ALA A 214 22.64 35.43 -0.15
CA ALA A 214 22.66 35.21 -1.59
C ALA A 214 22.80 33.71 -1.93
N VAL A 215 22.08 33.27 -2.97
CA VAL A 215 22.08 31.90 -3.46
C VAL A 215 22.52 31.84 -4.92
N ASP A 216 23.49 30.96 -5.17
CA ASP A 216 23.82 30.47 -6.50
C ASP A 216 23.36 29.01 -6.61
N LEU A 217 22.49 28.72 -7.58
CA LEU A 217 21.93 27.39 -7.82
C LEU A 217 21.95 27.10 -9.32
N ASP A 218 22.68 26.06 -9.71
CA ASP A 218 22.63 25.50 -11.07
C ASP A 218 22.03 24.09 -11.00
N VAL A 219 20.92 23.89 -11.70
CA VAL A 219 20.22 22.61 -11.83
C VAL A 219 20.21 22.20 -13.30
N ILE A 220 20.88 21.09 -13.59
CA ILE A 220 20.82 20.42 -14.88
C ILE A 220 19.75 19.34 -14.77
N SER A 221 18.79 19.32 -15.70
CA SER A 221 17.72 18.31 -15.73
C SER A 221 17.50 17.80 -17.15
N ILE A 222 17.33 16.48 -17.29
CA ILE A 222 17.10 15.77 -18.54
C ILE A 222 15.88 14.89 -18.34
N ILE A 223 14.88 15.05 -19.19
CA ILE A 223 13.66 14.22 -19.20
C ILE A 223 13.42 13.77 -20.64
N GLU A 224 13.62 12.50 -20.94
CA GLU A 224 13.54 11.94 -22.29
C GLU A 224 13.29 10.44 -22.28
N ASP A 225 12.72 9.89 -23.35
CA ASP A 225 12.63 8.43 -23.50
C ASP A 225 13.98 7.87 -23.98
N ARG A 226 14.48 6.84 -23.27
CA ARG A 226 15.73 6.16 -23.62
C ARG A 226 15.51 4.69 -23.95
N VAL A 227 16.26 4.20 -24.93
CA VAL A 227 16.41 2.76 -25.14
C VAL A 227 17.41 2.25 -24.11
N ASN A 228 17.00 1.20 -23.41
CA ASN A 228 17.76 0.53 -22.38
C ASN A 228 17.88 -0.97 -22.69
N TYR A 229 18.77 -1.66 -21.99
CA TYR A 229 19.06 -3.07 -22.25
C TYR A 229 19.24 -3.85 -20.95
N ASN A 230 18.64 -5.03 -20.88
CA ASN A 230 19.14 -6.09 -20.00
C ASN A 230 20.18 -6.92 -20.77
N VAL A 231 21.19 -7.44 -20.08
CA VAL A 231 22.08 -8.48 -20.63
C VAL A 231 21.74 -9.81 -19.98
N ILE A 232 21.36 -10.78 -20.81
CA ILE A 232 21.04 -12.14 -20.37
C ILE A 232 22.07 -13.10 -20.97
N ALA A 233 22.65 -13.95 -20.12
CA ALA A 233 23.60 -14.96 -20.54
C ALA A 233 23.31 -16.30 -19.87
N GLU A 234 23.01 -17.34 -20.64
CA GLU A 234 22.74 -18.69 -20.12
C GLU A 234 23.81 -19.69 -20.56
N THR A 235 24.27 -20.55 -19.66
CA THR A 235 25.22 -21.60 -20.01
C THR A 235 24.66 -22.50 -21.09
N ARG A 236 25.43 -22.79 -22.15
CA ARG A 236 25.02 -23.72 -23.23
C ARG A 236 24.86 -25.19 -22.80
N GLY A 237 25.43 -25.52 -21.64
CA GLY A 237 25.33 -26.84 -21.01
C GLY A 237 24.50 -26.80 -19.75
N GLY A 238 24.10 -27.99 -19.30
CA GLY A 238 23.21 -28.17 -18.16
C GLY A 238 21.75 -28.36 -18.58
N ASP A 239 20.89 -28.60 -17.59
CA ASP A 239 19.46 -28.73 -17.75
C ASP A 239 18.80 -27.34 -17.84
N HIS A 240 18.29 -27.00 -19.02
CA HIS A 240 17.61 -25.73 -19.30
C HIS A 240 16.16 -25.70 -18.80
N ASP A 241 15.62 -26.83 -18.34
CA ASP A 241 14.32 -26.87 -17.67
C ASP A 241 14.45 -26.67 -16.14
N ASN A 242 15.68 -26.57 -15.62
CA ASN A 242 15.96 -26.36 -14.21
C ASN A 242 17.13 -25.39 -14.03
N VAL A 243 16.84 -24.09 -14.14
CA VAL A 243 17.80 -23.00 -14.24
C VAL A 243 18.01 -22.31 -12.88
N LEU A 244 19.27 -22.13 -12.49
CA LEU A 244 19.64 -21.15 -11.46
C LEU A 244 19.81 -19.80 -12.15
N MET A 245 19.05 -18.79 -11.74
CA MET A 245 19.29 -17.42 -12.18
C MET A 245 20.00 -16.62 -11.10
N ILE A 246 21.00 -15.83 -11.48
CA ILE A 246 21.69 -14.87 -10.61
C ILE A 246 21.78 -13.51 -11.29
N GLY A 247 21.77 -12.42 -10.53
CA GLY A 247 21.87 -11.08 -11.13
C GLY A 247 22.26 -9.96 -10.18
N GLY A 248 22.60 -8.85 -10.81
CA GLY A 248 22.84 -7.51 -10.25
C GLY A 248 22.52 -6.49 -11.34
N HIS A 249 22.40 -5.21 -11.02
CA HIS A 249 22.00 -4.20 -12.02
C HIS A 249 23.20 -3.48 -12.64
N SER A 250 23.11 -3.18 -13.93
CA SER A 250 24.21 -2.61 -14.71
C SER A 250 24.19 -1.08 -14.77
N ASP A 251 23.05 -0.45 -14.47
CA ASP A 251 22.95 1.00 -14.37
C ASP A 251 23.39 1.52 -12.99
N SER A 252 23.55 2.84 -12.90
CA SER A 252 23.73 3.60 -11.67
C SER A 252 22.76 4.78 -11.63
N VAL A 253 22.63 5.47 -10.51
CA VAL A 253 22.03 6.82 -10.52
C VAL A 253 22.80 7.78 -11.42
N PHE A 254 22.12 8.83 -11.88
CA PHE A 254 22.73 9.90 -12.67
C PHE A 254 23.79 10.72 -11.92
N ALA A 255 23.74 10.73 -10.59
CA ALA A 255 24.59 11.57 -9.75
C ALA A 255 26.06 11.11 -9.69
N GLY A 256 26.32 9.81 -9.83
CA GLY A 256 27.64 9.25 -9.56
C GLY A 256 27.95 7.98 -10.34
N PRO A 257 29.18 7.46 -10.16
CA PRO A 257 29.64 6.32 -10.93
C PRO A 257 28.93 5.03 -10.54
N GLY A 258 28.55 4.82 -9.28
CA GLY A 258 27.80 3.62 -8.87
C GLY A 258 28.67 2.37 -8.72
N ILE A 259 29.90 2.49 -8.22
CA ILE A 259 30.84 1.36 -8.21
C ILE A 259 30.49 0.30 -7.17
N ASN A 260 29.98 0.69 -6.00
CA ASN A 260 29.35 -0.26 -5.11
C ASN A 260 27.92 -0.56 -5.56
N ASP A 261 27.17 0.46 -5.99
CA ASP A 261 25.75 0.42 -6.32
C ASP A 261 25.45 0.61 -7.83
N ASP A 262 25.26 -0.45 -8.61
CA ASP A 262 25.54 -1.86 -8.28
C ASP A 262 26.70 -2.41 -9.12
N GLY A 263 27.76 -1.61 -9.24
CA GLY A 263 28.99 -2.07 -9.85
C GLY A 263 29.57 -3.30 -9.14
N SER A 264 29.38 -3.40 -7.82
CA SER A 264 29.94 -4.49 -7.02
C SER A 264 29.25 -5.82 -7.31
N GLY A 265 27.91 -5.84 -7.35
CA GLY A 265 27.10 -7.00 -7.71
C GLY A 265 27.29 -7.42 -9.16
N THR A 266 27.22 -6.46 -10.10
CA THR A 266 27.50 -6.69 -11.53
C THR A 266 28.86 -7.35 -11.74
N VAL A 267 29.93 -6.81 -11.16
CA VAL A 267 31.27 -7.37 -11.33
C VAL A 267 31.42 -8.71 -10.59
N GLY A 268 30.81 -8.86 -9.40
CA GLY A 268 30.79 -10.12 -8.66
C GLY A 268 30.19 -11.26 -9.49
N VAL A 269 29.04 -11.03 -10.12
CA VAL A 269 28.39 -11.98 -11.03
C VAL A 269 29.26 -12.27 -12.25
N LEU A 270 29.86 -11.25 -12.88
CA LEU A 270 30.73 -11.43 -14.04
C LEU A 270 31.99 -12.26 -13.71
N VAL A 271 32.65 -12.01 -12.59
CA VAL A 271 33.85 -12.74 -12.17
C VAL A 271 33.51 -14.20 -11.87
N VAL A 272 32.39 -14.48 -11.20
CA VAL A 272 31.91 -15.86 -10.99
C VAL A 272 31.58 -16.55 -12.32
N ALA A 273 30.97 -15.84 -13.27
CA ALA A 273 30.70 -16.38 -14.61
C ALA A 273 31.98 -16.75 -15.39
N LYS A 274 33.00 -15.89 -15.32
CA LYS A 274 34.32 -16.15 -15.91
C LYS A 274 34.96 -17.40 -15.30
N ALA A 275 34.91 -17.54 -13.98
CA ALA A 275 35.41 -18.72 -13.27
C ALA A 275 34.62 -19.99 -13.60
N LEU A 276 33.28 -19.90 -13.67
CA LEU A 276 32.39 -21.02 -13.99
C LEU A 276 32.67 -21.58 -15.38
N SER A 277 33.12 -20.76 -16.32
CA SER A 277 33.46 -21.17 -17.68
C SER A 277 34.60 -22.22 -17.74
N GLN A 278 35.32 -22.46 -16.64
CA GLN A 278 36.32 -23.53 -16.54
C GLN A 278 35.74 -24.91 -16.20
N PHE A 279 34.44 -24.99 -15.89
CA PHE A 279 33.75 -26.19 -15.42
C PHE A 279 32.57 -26.57 -16.33
N THR A 280 31.92 -27.69 -15.98
CA THR A 280 30.63 -28.14 -16.51
C THR A 280 29.59 -28.12 -15.40
N THR A 281 28.36 -27.74 -15.72
CA THR A 281 27.21 -27.77 -14.80
C THR A 281 26.24 -28.91 -15.13
N LYS A 282 25.41 -29.33 -14.17
CA LYS A 282 24.28 -30.25 -14.43
C LYS A 282 22.99 -29.51 -14.75
N ASN A 283 22.80 -28.36 -14.11
CA ASN A 283 21.68 -27.45 -14.28
C ASN A 283 22.18 -26.19 -14.99
N ALA A 284 21.38 -25.61 -15.87
CA ALA A 284 21.80 -24.38 -16.54
C ALA A 284 21.90 -23.22 -15.53
N VAL A 285 22.88 -22.34 -15.74
CA VAL A 285 23.04 -21.11 -14.96
C VAL A 285 22.77 -19.93 -15.90
N ARG A 286 21.86 -19.05 -15.49
CA ARG A 286 21.47 -17.84 -16.22
C ARG A 286 21.89 -16.61 -15.42
N LEU A 287 22.54 -15.69 -16.11
CA LEU A 287 22.97 -14.40 -15.58
C LEU A 287 21.99 -13.34 -16.08
N GLY A 288 21.57 -12.44 -15.19
CA GLY A 288 20.82 -11.24 -15.54
C GLY A 288 21.59 -10.00 -15.07
N PHE A 289 21.94 -9.13 -16.00
CA PHE A 289 22.39 -7.77 -15.70
C PHE A 289 21.26 -6.83 -16.07
N TRP A 290 20.61 -6.27 -15.06
CA TRP A 290 19.36 -5.53 -15.19
C TRP A 290 19.62 -4.07 -15.48
N GLY A 291 18.91 -3.52 -16.46
CA GLY A 291 18.95 -2.08 -16.69
C GLY A 291 17.78 -1.37 -16.01
N ALA A 292 17.96 -0.08 -15.68
CA ALA A 292 16.93 0.78 -15.08
C ALA A 292 16.39 0.22 -13.75
N GLU A 293 17.26 -0.35 -12.93
CA GLU A 293 16.91 -0.75 -11.56
C GLU A 293 16.58 0.49 -10.73
N GLU A 294 17.46 1.49 -10.81
CA GLU A 294 17.46 2.76 -10.07
C GLU A 294 16.20 3.60 -10.29
N TYR A 295 15.44 3.23 -11.32
CA TYR A 295 14.22 3.87 -11.79
C TYR A 295 12.99 2.98 -11.61
N GLY A 296 13.08 1.97 -10.73
CA GLY A 296 11.96 1.12 -10.33
C GLY A 296 12.06 -0.33 -10.83
N LYS A 297 13.26 -0.92 -10.91
CA LYS A 297 13.50 -2.33 -11.30
C LYS A 297 12.99 -2.65 -12.71
N LEU A 298 12.95 -1.65 -13.59
CA LEU A 298 12.21 -1.74 -14.85
C LEU A 298 12.72 -2.89 -15.73
N GLY A 299 14.03 -3.14 -15.72
CA GLY A 299 14.66 -4.25 -16.44
C GLY A 299 14.20 -5.63 -16.01
N SER A 300 14.28 -5.97 -14.73
CA SER A 300 13.86 -7.28 -14.21
C SER A 300 12.35 -7.50 -14.36
N TYR A 301 11.53 -6.46 -14.12
CA TYR A 301 10.08 -6.52 -14.39
C TYR A 301 9.77 -6.74 -15.87
N PHE A 302 10.50 -6.08 -16.78
CA PHE A 302 10.32 -6.27 -18.21
C PHE A 302 10.66 -7.71 -18.63
N TYR A 303 11.76 -8.25 -18.11
CA TYR A 303 12.18 -9.62 -18.36
C TYR A 303 11.15 -10.65 -17.89
N VAL A 304 10.72 -10.58 -16.62
CA VAL A 304 9.76 -11.53 -16.06
C VAL A 304 8.38 -11.37 -16.73
N LYS A 305 7.96 -10.15 -17.08
CA LYS A 305 6.74 -9.91 -17.86
C LYS A 305 6.76 -10.61 -19.21
N GLN A 306 7.90 -10.63 -19.91
CA GLN A 306 8.01 -11.37 -21.17
C GLN A 306 7.93 -12.88 -20.96
N LEU A 307 8.63 -13.41 -19.94
CA LEU A 307 8.57 -14.83 -19.62
C LEU A 307 7.16 -15.28 -19.22
N ASN A 308 6.39 -14.45 -18.50
CA ASN A 308 5.01 -14.71 -18.08
C ASN A 308 4.02 -14.95 -19.22
N SER A 309 4.41 -14.71 -20.48
CA SER A 309 3.65 -15.16 -21.64
C SER A 309 3.58 -16.69 -21.77
N SER A 310 4.42 -17.44 -21.04
CA SER A 310 4.43 -18.89 -20.94
C SER A 310 4.65 -19.36 -19.51
N GLU A 311 3.68 -20.09 -18.93
CA GLU A 311 3.83 -20.61 -17.57
C GLU A 311 5.00 -21.60 -17.45
N GLU A 312 5.25 -22.35 -18.52
CA GLU A 312 6.35 -23.31 -18.64
C GLU A 312 7.70 -22.61 -18.50
N GLU A 313 7.95 -21.53 -19.25
CA GLU A 313 9.26 -20.85 -19.28
C GLU A 313 9.64 -20.24 -17.93
N VAL A 314 8.70 -19.60 -17.25
CA VAL A 314 8.96 -19.04 -15.91
C VAL A 314 9.22 -20.17 -14.89
N SER A 315 8.73 -21.39 -15.13
CA SER A 315 8.88 -22.51 -14.16
C SER A 315 10.25 -23.15 -14.23
N LYS A 316 10.96 -22.92 -15.34
CA LYS A 316 12.34 -23.35 -15.54
C LYS A 316 13.28 -22.65 -14.58
N ILE A 317 12.99 -21.41 -14.16
CA ILE A 317 13.80 -20.68 -13.17
C ILE A 317 13.48 -21.23 -11.78
N ARG A 318 14.38 -22.05 -11.23
CA ARG A 318 14.21 -22.74 -9.94
C ARG A 318 14.52 -21.85 -8.74
N ALA A 319 15.43 -20.90 -8.92
CA ALA A 319 15.76 -19.88 -7.93
C ALA A 319 16.35 -18.64 -8.62
N TYR A 320 16.16 -17.48 -8.00
CA TYR A 320 16.82 -16.22 -8.36
C TYR A 320 17.66 -15.68 -7.19
N LEU A 321 18.96 -15.46 -7.40
CA LEU A 321 19.83 -14.87 -6.38
C LEU A 321 20.23 -13.45 -6.79
N ASN A 322 19.94 -12.49 -5.92
CA ASN A 322 20.17 -11.07 -6.14
C ASN A 322 21.41 -10.60 -5.40
N PHE A 323 22.31 -9.92 -6.10
CA PHE A 323 23.53 -9.37 -5.55
C PHE A 323 23.57 -7.90 -5.90
N ASP A 324 23.26 -7.09 -4.91
CA ASP A 324 23.12 -5.64 -5.01
C ASP A 324 23.88 -5.05 -3.82
N MET A 325 24.87 -4.19 -4.09
CA MET A 325 25.79 -3.62 -3.10
C MET A 325 26.42 -4.68 -2.18
N ILE A 326 27.39 -5.42 -2.71
CA ILE A 326 28.09 -6.51 -1.98
C ILE A 326 29.44 -6.09 -1.41
N ALA A 327 29.79 -4.80 -1.44
CA ALA A 327 31.11 -4.28 -1.10
C ALA A 327 31.11 -2.93 -0.33
N SER A 328 30.04 -2.58 0.38
CA SER A 328 29.92 -1.29 1.09
C SER A 328 31.10 -1.00 2.01
N PRO A 329 31.59 0.25 2.10
CA PRO A 329 32.84 0.61 2.76
C PRO A 329 32.79 0.44 4.29
N ASN A 330 31.61 0.45 4.89
CA ASN A 330 31.38 0.19 6.31
C ASN A 330 30.41 -1.00 6.46
N PRO A 331 30.78 -2.21 6.02
CA PRO A 331 29.82 -3.26 5.64
C PRO A 331 29.16 -3.91 6.86
N LYS A 332 27.94 -4.41 6.65
CA LYS A 332 27.44 -5.60 7.35
C LYS A 332 27.46 -6.77 6.38
N LEU A 333 27.52 -8.02 6.85
CA LEU A 333 27.30 -9.17 5.97
C LEU A 333 25.86 -9.63 6.13
N ALA A 334 24.98 -9.17 5.25
CA ALA A 334 23.55 -9.42 5.35
C ALA A 334 23.04 -10.44 4.35
N ILE A 335 22.13 -11.31 4.80
CA ILE A 335 21.48 -12.37 4.02
C ILE A 335 19.99 -12.06 3.98
N TYR A 336 19.35 -12.14 2.81
CA TYR A 336 17.90 -11.94 2.75
C TYR A 336 17.14 -13.02 3.55
N ASP A 337 16.22 -12.57 4.42
CA ASP A 337 15.39 -13.39 5.31
C ASP A 337 14.36 -14.21 4.50
N GLY A 338 14.77 -15.41 4.11
CA GLY A 338 14.03 -16.34 3.27
C GLY A 338 12.89 -17.02 4.02
N ASP A 339 13.11 -17.37 5.29
CA ASP A 339 12.14 -18.05 6.15
C ASP A 339 11.19 -17.09 6.88
N GLY A 340 11.49 -15.79 6.85
CA GLY A 340 10.72 -14.73 7.47
C GLY A 340 10.88 -14.68 9.00
N SER A 341 11.90 -15.32 9.56
CA SER A 341 12.10 -15.42 11.01
C SER A 341 12.52 -14.09 11.64
N ALA A 342 13.18 -13.21 10.88
CA ALA A 342 13.65 -11.92 11.36
C ALA A 342 12.65 -10.78 11.12
N PHE A 343 11.98 -10.77 9.96
CA PHE A 343 11.12 -9.66 9.50
C PHE A 343 9.65 -10.07 9.26
N ASN A 344 9.26 -11.33 9.52
CA ASN A 344 7.89 -11.84 9.36
C ASN A 344 7.32 -11.70 7.94
N PHE A 345 8.22 -11.61 6.96
CA PHE A 345 7.98 -11.69 5.53
C PHE A 345 8.92 -12.74 4.94
N SER A 346 8.38 -13.84 4.43
CA SER A 346 9.14 -14.96 3.88
C SER A 346 9.05 -14.94 2.36
N GLY A 347 10.17 -15.23 1.69
CA GLY A 347 10.19 -15.44 0.24
C GLY A 347 9.43 -16.71 -0.19
N PRO A 348 9.24 -16.95 -1.49
CA PRO A 348 8.60 -18.17 -1.98
C PRO A 348 9.34 -19.43 -1.51
N ALA A 349 8.63 -20.56 -1.36
CA ALA A 349 9.17 -21.79 -0.78
C ALA A 349 10.49 -22.24 -1.44
N GLY A 350 11.56 -22.38 -0.67
CA GLY A 350 12.94 -22.54 -1.16
C GLY A 350 13.82 -21.33 -0.84
N SER A 351 13.24 -20.17 -0.57
CA SER A 351 13.98 -18.98 -0.11
C SER A 351 14.60 -19.20 1.27
N ASP A 352 13.91 -19.92 2.15
CA ASP A 352 14.39 -20.39 3.45
C ASP A 352 15.63 -21.29 3.35
N VAL A 353 15.70 -22.09 2.29
CA VAL A 353 16.85 -22.94 2.00
C VAL A 353 18.03 -22.10 1.51
N ILE A 354 17.76 -21.13 0.63
CA ILE A 354 18.79 -20.22 0.10
C ILE A 354 19.41 -19.40 1.23
N GLU A 355 18.59 -18.84 2.12
CA GLU A 355 19.05 -18.13 3.31
C GLU A 355 20.00 -19.01 4.11
N LYS A 356 19.54 -20.20 4.49
CA LYS A 356 20.31 -21.13 5.30
C LYS A 356 21.62 -21.57 4.65
N ASP A 357 21.64 -21.78 3.33
CA ASP A 357 22.85 -22.14 2.62
C ASP A 357 23.91 -21.01 2.69
N PHE A 358 23.47 -19.74 2.66
CA PHE A 358 24.37 -18.60 2.90
C PHE A 358 24.80 -18.51 4.37
N GLU A 359 23.91 -18.74 5.34
CA GLU A 359 24.27 -18.77 6.76
C GLU A 359 25.38 -19.80 7.02
N GLU A 360 25.19 -21.02 6.52
CA GLU A 360 26.17 -22.10 6.63
C GLU A 360 27.50 -21.75 5.95
N PHE A 361 27.46 -21.05 4.80
CA PHE A 361 28.68 -20.56 4.14
C PHE A 361 29.47 -19.57 5.01
N PHE A 362 28.82 -18.53 5.55
CA PHE A 362 29.52 -17.55 6.39
C PHE A 362 30.05 -18.18 7.68
N GLU A 363 29.25 -19.03 8.31
CA GLU A 363 29.65 -19.77 9.51
C GLU A 363 30.86 -20.68 9.26
N ALA A 364 30.87 -21.41 8.14
CA ALA A 364 32.00 -22.27 7.75
C ALA A 364 33.28 -21.47 7.49
N ASN A 365 33.15 -20.22 7.04
CA ASN A 365 34.26 -19.29 6.84
C ASN A 365 34.59 -18.44 8.08
N GLY A 366 33.96 -18.72 9.23
CA GLY A 366 34.22 -18.03 10.49
C GLY A 366 33.81 -16.55 10.47
N ARG A 367 32.85 -16.19 9.62
CA ARG A 367 32.29 -14.83 9.51
C ARG A 367 30.92 -14.79 10.17
N GLY A 368 30.62 -13.70 10.88
CA GLY A 368 29.25 -13.43 11.34
C GLY A 368 28.37 -13.04 10.16
N HIS A 369 27.06 -13.06 10.37
CA HIS A 369 26.06 -12.59 9.42
C HIS A 369 24.86 -12.00 10.17
N VAL A 370 24.03 -11.25 9.46
CA VAL A 370 22.75 -10.71 9.95
C VAL A 370 21.66 -10.87 8.89
N PRO A 371 20.39 -11.04 9.26
CA PRO A 371 19.32 -11.07 8.28
C PRO A 371 19.02 -9.66 7.74
N THR A 372 18.53 -9.57 6.50
CA THR A 372 17.97 -8.35 5.89
C THR A 372 16.63 -8.63 5.23
N GLU A 373 15.73 -7.65 5.22
CA GLU A 373 14.35 -7.81 4.74
C GLU A 373 14.27 -7.78 3.21
N PHE A 374 13.37 -8.59 2.62
CA PHE A 374 12.88 -8.39 1.26
C PHE A 374 11.93 -7.19 1.18
N ASN A 375 12.49 -5.97 1.21
CA ASN A 375 11.72 -4.72 1.24
C ASN A 375 11.26 -4.20 -0.14
N GLY A 376 11.44 -4.98 -1.22
CA GLY A 376 11.12 -4.60 -2.61
C GLY A 376 12.03 -3.58 -3.29
N ARG A 377 13.19 -3.24 -2.69
CA ARG A 377 14.11 -2.22 -3.23
C ARG A 377 15.05 -2.70 -4.34
N SER A 378 15.05 -3.98 -4.71
CA SER A 378 15.96 -4.52 -5.74
C SER A 378 15.27 -5.58 -6.62
N ASP A 379 15.98 -6.07 -7.64
CA ASP A 379 15.43 -6.88 -8.73
C ASP A 379 14.81 -8.22 -8.31
N TYR A 380 15.17 -8.75 -7.13
CA TYR A 380 14.52 -9.94 -6.56
C TYR A 380 13.00 -9.78 -6.44
N ALA A 381 12.50 -8.54 -6.35
CA ALA A 381 11.07 -8.27 -6.30
C ALA A 381 10.38 -8.97 -7.48
N ALA A 382 10.75 -8.67 -8.73
CA ALA A 382 10.11 -9.25 -9.91
C ALA A 382 10.05 -10.79 -9.91
N PHE A 383 10.98 -11.47 -9.24
CA PHE A 383 11.04 -12.92 -9.12
C PHE A 383 10.18 -13.47 -7.98
N ILE A 384 10.31 -12.93 -6.76
CA ILE A 384 9.47 -13.28 -5.60
C ILE A 384 8.00 -13.18 -5.97
N GLU A 385 7.69 -12.10 -6.65
CA GLU A 385 6.41 -11.74 -7.21
C GLU A 385 5.84 -12.78 -8.18
N ASN A 386 6.69 -13.53 -8.86
CA ASN A 386 6.26 -14.59 -9.76
C ASN A 386 6.42 -15.98 -9.14
N GLY A 387 6.51 -16.03 -7.81
CA GLY A 387 6.59 -17.25 -7.01
C GLY A 387 7.92 -17.98 -7.15
N ILE A 388 8.95 -17.30 -7.64
CA ILE A 388 10.30 -17.86 -7.82
C ILE A 388 11.04 -17.70 -6.48
N PRO A 389 11.53 -18.80 -5.88
CA PRO A 389 12.34 -18.74 -4.66
C PRO A 389 13.52 -17.80 -4.87
N SER A 390 13.70 -16.86 -3.95
CA SER A 390 14.71 -15.82 -4.10
C SER A 390 15.53 -15.67 -2.83
N GLY A 391 16.74 -15.16 -2.98
CA GLY A 391 17.63 -14.83 -1.87
C GLY A 391 18.80 -14.02 -2.39
N GLY A 392 19.85 -13.89 -1.59
CA GLY A 392 20.99 -13.06 -1.97
C GLY A 392 21.67 -12.42 -0.78
N LEU A 393 22.58 -11.52 -1.11
CA LEU A 393 23.48 -10.88 -0.14
C LEU A 393 23.43 -9.37 -0.31
N PHE A 394 23.64 -8.66 0.79
CA PHE A 394 23.65 -7.20 0.85
C PHE A 394 24.65 -6.74 1.91
N THR A 395 25.33 -5.61 1.65
CA THR A 395 26.28 -5.05 2.63
C THR A 395 25.83 -3.77 3.32
N GLY A 396 24.63 -3.30 3.00
CA GLY A 396 24.02 -2.11 3.60
C GLY A 396 24.24 -0.87 2.74
N ALA A 397 23.28 0.04 2.79
CA ALA A 397 23.32 1.33 2.08
C ALA A 397 23.30 2.48 3.11
N GLU A 398 22.20 3.23 3.19
CA GLU A 398 22.10 4.45 4.00
C GLU A 398 21.95 4.25 5.51
N GLY A 399 21.72 3.02 5.97
CA GLY A 399 21.50 2.72 7.39
C GLY A 399 22.76 2.93 8.24
N LEU A 400 22.60 3.43 9.47
CA LEU A 400 23.72 3.64 10.39
C LEU A 400 24.16 2.33 11.04
N LYS A 401 25.47 2.07 11.04
CA LYS A 401 26.06 0.90 11.69
C LYS A 401 25.89 0.97 13.21
N THR A 402 25.37 -0.10 13.80
CA THR A 402 25.18 -0.22 15.25
C THR A 402 26.45 -0.69 15.97
N GLU A 403 26.52 -0.51 17.29
CA GLU A 403 27.61 -1.06 18.12
C GLU A 403 27.73 -2.59 18.00
N ALA A 404 26.60 -3.29 17.88
CA ALA A 404 26.58 -4.75 17.76
C ALA A 404 27.15 -5.21 16.42
N GLU A 405 26.82 -4.51 15.34
CA GLU A 405 27.35 -4.79 14.00
C GLU A 405 28.82 -4.41 13.89
N ALA A 406 29.25 -3.28 14.46
CA ALA A 406 30.67 -2.92 14.49
C ALA A 406 31.51 -3.95 15.27
N ALA A 407 30.95 -4.57 16.30
CA ALA A 407 31.60 -5.67 17.01
C ALA A 407 31.73 -6.96 16.18
N LEU A 408 30.82 -7.18 15.21
CA LEU A 408 30.82 -8.36 14.34
C LEU A 408 31.64 -8.16 13.06
N PHE A 409 31.54 -6.98 12.46
CA PHE A 409 32.03 -6.69 11.11
C PHE A 409 33.14 -5.64 11.08
N GLY A 410 33.44 -4.97 12.20
CA GLY A 410 34.32 -3.81 12.25
C GLY A 410 33.64 -2.55 11.70
N GLY A 411 34.44 -1.53 11.39
CA GLY A 411 33.97 -0.24 10.87
C GLY A 411 33.51 0.74 11.95
N GLU A 412 32.86 1.82 11.54
CA GLU A 412 32.55 2.98 12.39
C GLU A 412 31.08 2.99 12.81
N VAL A 413 30.83 3.06 14.12
CA VAL A 413 29.47 3.13 14.71
C VAL A 413 28.87 4.51 14.43
N GLY A 414 27.59 4.54 14.05
CA GLY A 414 26.88 5.79 13.76
C GLY A 414 27.22 6.40 12.40
N VAL A 415 28.05 5.73 11.61
CA VAL A 415 28.31 6.04 10.19
C VAL A 415 27.47 5.10 9.33
N ALA A 416 27.00 5.59 8.17
CA ALA A 416 26.23 4.76 7.22
C ALA A 416 27.05 3.54 6.75
N TYR A 417 26.40 2.47 6.31
CA TYR A 417 27.09 1.32 5.70
C TYR A 417 27.81 1.74 4.41
N ASP A 418 27.15 2.58 3.63
CA ASP A 418 27.71 3.28 2.48
C ASP A 418 27.38 4.77 2.59
N VAL A 419 28.40 5.57 2.89
CA VAL A 419 28.26 7.04 3.01
C VAL A 419 28.08 7.72 1.66
N ASN A 420 28.44 7.04 0.58
CA ASN A 420 28.38 7.53 -0.78
C ASN A 420 27.25 6.90 -1.60
N TYR A 421 26.33 6.16 -0.97
CA TYR A 421 25.14 5.62 -1.63
C TYR A 421 24.39 6.71 -2.41
N HIS A 422 24.23 6.50 -3.72
CA HIS A 422 23.66 7.45 -4.71
C HIS A 422 24.42 8.79 -4.84
N LEU A 423 25.69 8.84 -4.46
CA LEU A 423 26.52 10.06 -4.52
C LEU A 423 27.69 9.90 -5.48
N ILE A 424 28.29 11.03 -5.86
CA ILE A 424 29.47 11.07 -6.74
C ILE A 424 30.69 10.32 -6.17
N GLY A 425 30.73 10.16 -4.84
CA GLY A 425 31.79 9.43 -4.15
C GLY A 425 31.64 7.91 -4.20
N ASP A 426 30.59 7.36 -4.82
CA ASP A 426 30.48 5.91 -5.04
C ASP A 426 31.38 5.48 -6.21
N ASP A 427 32.68 5.68 -6.01
CA ASP A 427 33.78 5.44 -6.93
C ASP A 427 34.60 4.21 -6.53
N ILE A 428 35.66 3.92 -7.27
CA ILE A 428 36.52 2.75 -7.02
C ILE A 428 37.15 2.71 -5.62
N THR A 429 37.19 3.82 -4.90
CA THR A 429 37.71 3.92 -3.53
C THR A 429 36.65 3.62 -2.46
N ASN A 430 35.38 3.47 -2.85
CA ASN A 430 34.23 3.26 -1.98
C ASN A 430 33.95 1.77 -1.65
N LEU A 431 34.94 0.88 -1.75
CA LEU A 431 34.74 -0.56 -1.61
C LEU A 431 35.51 -1.16 -0.42
N ASP A 432 34.82 -1.94 0.42
CA ASP A 432 35.48 -2.83 1.38
C ASP A 432 35.87 -4.15 0.70
N ASN A 433 37.17 -4.32 0.49
CA ASN A 433 37.73 -5.47 -0.22
C ASN A 433 37.46 -6.82 0.46
N ASP A 434 37.36 -6.82 1.79
CA ASP A 434 37.16 -8.03 2.58
C ASP A 434 35.72 -8.54 2.43
N ALA A 435 34.74 -7.64 2.56
CA ALA A 435 33.33 -7.89 2.29
C ALA A 435 33.10 -8.27 0.84
N TYR A 436 33.74 -7.56 -0.10
CA TYR A 436 33.60 -7.83 -1.52
C TYR A 436 34.06 -9.25 -1.87
N LEU A 437 35.25 -9.65 -1.42
CA LEU A 437 35.80 -10.97 -1.70
C LEU A 437 34.98 -12.10 -1.08
N ILE A 438 34.54 -11.95 0.18
CA ILE A 438 33.78 -13.03 0.84
C ILE A 438 32.39 -13.20 0.24
N ASN A 439 31.71 -12.10 -0.11
CA ASN A 439 30.42 -12.16 -0.80
C ASN A 439 30.58 -12.78 -2.20
N ALA A 440 31.58 -12.39 -2.98
CA ALA A 440 31.83 -13.00 -4.29
C ALA A 440 32.12 -14.51 -4.19
N LYS A 441 32.80 -14.96 -3.14
CA LYS A 441 32.98 -16.40 -2.86
C LYS A 441 31.68 -17.08 -2.43
N ALA A 442 30.80 -16.40 -1.70
CA ALA A 442 29.47 -16.89 -1.38
C ALA A 442 28.61 -17.06 -2.65
N ILE A 443 28.71 -16.13 -3.62
CA ILE A 443 28.09 -16.25 -4.94
C ILE A 443 28.63 -17.49 -5.67
N ALA A 444 29.95 -17.67 -5.71
CA ALA A 444 30.55 -18.87 -6.30
C ALA A 444 30.07 -20.15 -5.60
N HIS A 445 29.93 -20.14 -4.27
CA HIS A 445 29.44 -21.28 -3.52
C HIS A 445 28.02 -21.67 -3.92
N SER A 446 27.08 -20.72 -3.95
CA SER A 446 25.68 -20.97 -4.31
C SER A 446 25.53 -21.37 -5.78
N VAL A 447 26.33 -20.79 -6.69
CA VAL A 447 26.39 -21.20 -8.10
C VAL A 447 26.82 -22.66 -8.22
N ALA A 448 27.90 -23.07 -7.54
CA ALA A 448 28.34 -24.47 -7.58
C ALA A 448 27.29 -25.43 -7.00
N LEU A 449 26.64 -25.03 -5.90
CA LEU A 449 25.61 -25.84 -5.23
C LEU A 449 24.41 -26.09 -6.14
N TYR A 450 23.76 -25.04 -6.63
CA TYR A 450 22.51 -25.18 -7.38
C TYR A 450 22.71 -25.53 -8.86
N SER A 451 23.87 -25.24 -9.44
CA SER A 451 24.20 -25.72 -10.78
C SER A 451 24.49 -27.23 -10.83
N THR A 452 24.65 -27.89 -9.68
CA THR A 452 24.91 -29.33 -9.58
C THR A 452 23.78 -30.14 -8.95
N SER A 453 22.91 -29.52 -8.13
CA SER A 453 21.79 -30.22 -7.51
C SER A 453 20.62 -29.28 -7.18
N TRP A 454 19.41 -29.81 -7.27
CA TRP A 454 18.17 -29.17 -6.78
C TRP A 454 17.52 -29.98 -5.65
N GLU A 455 18.25 -30.87 -4.98
CA GLU A 455 17.68 -31.72 -3.92
C GLU A 455 17.11 -30.91 -2.76
N THR A 456 17.70 -29.74 -2.46
CA THR A 456 17.33 -28.90 -1.32
C THR A 456 16.24 -27.88 -1.65
N ILE A 457 16.10 -27.46 -2.91
CA ILE A 457 15.09 -26.48 -3.35
C ILE A 457 13.99 -27.19 -4.15
N PRO A 458 12.71 -27.14 -3.74
CA PRO A 458 11.63 -27.79 -4.49
C PRO A 458 11.41 -27.15 -5.87
N PRO A 459 10.76 -27.87 -6.81
CA PRO A 459 10.30 -27.27 -8.07
C PRO A 459 9.35 -26.09 -7.84
N VAL A 460 9.41 -25.10 -8.73
CA VAL A 460 8.53 -23.93 -8.67
C VAL A 460 7.07 -24.37 -8.75
N SER A 461 6.28 -23.98 -7.75
CA SER A 461 4.86 -24.30 -7.70
C SER A 461 4.04 -23.29 -8.48
N LEU A 462 3.67 -23.64 -9.71
CA LEU A 462 2.79 -22.83 -10.58
C LEU A 462 1.45 -22.48 -9.94
N ALA A 463 0.90 -23.38 -9.12
CA ALA A 463 -0.36 -23.18 -8.40
C ALA A 463 -0.29 -22.04 -7.35
N LYS A 464 0.92 -21.60 -6.95
CA LYS A 464 1.15 -20.47 -6.04
C LYS A 464 1.46 -19.15 -6.78
N ARG A 465 1.62 -19.16 -8.12
CA ARG A 465 1.94 -17.96 -8.92
C ARG A 465 0.91 -16.85 -8.82
N ARG A 466 -0.39 -17.20 -8.83
CA ARG A 466 -1.47 -16.20 -8.72
C ARG A 466 -1.50 -15.49 -7.37
N TRP A 467 -0.90 -16.06 -6.33
CA TRP A 467 -0.90 -15.47 -5.00
C TRP A 467 0.34 -14.59 -4.73
N ALA A 468 1.49 -14.92 -5.34
CA ALA A 468 2.67 -14.08 -5.30
C ALA A 468 2.57 -12.87 -6.24
N ALA A 469 1.95 -13.02 -7.42
CA ALA A 469 1.85 -11.96 -8.45
C ALA A 469 0.83 -10.84 -8.13
N ASP A 470 -0.06 -11.07 -7.17
CA ASP A 470 -0.90 -10.01 -6.61
C ASP A 470 -0.21 -9.31 -5.43
N THR A 471 0.65 -10.03 -4.68
CA THR A 471 1.55 -9.48 -3.64
C THR A 471 2.69 -8.64 -4.25
N ALA A 472 2.85 -8.75 -5.56
CA ALA A 472 3.85 -8.13 -6.42
C ALA A 472 3.45 -6.82 -7.08
N GLN A 473 2.26 -6.81 -7.67
CA GLN A 473 1.62 -5.56 -8.06
C GLN A 473 1.43 -4.64 -6.85
N HIS A 474 1.35 -5.21 -5.65
CA HIS A 474 1.43 -4.50 -4.37
C HIS A 474 2.80 -3.84 -4.08
N LEU A 475 3.94 -4.36 -4.55
CA LEU A 475 5.25 -3.70 -4.40
C LEU A 475 5.52 -2.69 -5.53
N LYS A 476 5.04 -2.98 -6.75
CA LYS A 476 5.12 -2.06 -7.89
C LYS A 476 4.45 -0.71 -7.62
N ARG A 477 3.30 -0.70 -6.93
CA ARG A 477 2.63 0.56 -6.52
C ARG A 477 3.17 1.18 -5.24
N ALA A 478 3.89 0.44 -4.40
CA ALA A 478 4.59 1.00 -3.24
C ALA A 478 5.78 1.88 -3.70
N ALA A 479 6.45 1.52 -4.79
CA ALA A 479 7.51 2.33 -5.41
C ALA A 479 6.98 3.57 -6.15
N GLU A 480 5.78 3.50 -6.75
CA GLU A 480 5.18 4.62 -7.49
C GLU A 480 4.45 5.64 -6.57
N LEU A 481 4.07 5.26 -5.33
CA LEU A 481 3.32 6.13 -4.41
C LEU A 481 4.10 6.56 -3.16
N THR A 482 5.32 6.06 -2.94
CA THR A 482 6.24 6.65 -1.96
C THR A 482 7.13 7.67 -2.66
N GLY A 483 6.77 8.96 -2.53
CA GLY A 483 7.84 9.94 -2.43
C GLY A 483 8.72 9.51 -1.27
N HIS A 484 9.99 9.22 -1.57
CA HIS A 484 11.00 8.76 -0.61
C HIS A 484 10.84 9.47 0.75
N SER A 485 10.44 8.73 1.78
CA SER A 485 10.42 9.21 3.16
C SER A 485 11.35 8.36 4.00
N HIS A 486 12.52 8.92 4.28
CA HIS A 486 13.42 8.52 5.35
C HIS A 486 12.78 8.87 6.70
N ASP A 487 12.75 7.92 7.63
CA ASP A 487 12.48 8.17 9.05
C ASP A 487 13.75 7.86 9.86
N GLY A 488 14.29 8.90 10.48
CA GLY A 488 15.44 8.96 11.38
C GLY A 488 15.09 8.85 12.87
N PRO A 489 16.10 8.97 13.77
CA PRO A 489 16.15 8.19 15.00
C PRO A 489 16.01 9.02 16.30
N CYS A 490 15.52 8.39 17.37
CA CYS A 490 15.78 8.82 18.75
C CYS A 490 15.91 7.58 19.68
N GLY A 491 17.14 7.15 19.97
CA GLY A 491 17.49 6.45 21.21
C GLY A 491 17.94 7.48 22.26
N GLY A 492 17.92 7.26 23.57
CA GLY A 492 17.57 6.11 24.41
C GLY A 492 17.73 6.53 25.88
N ASP A 493 17.65 5.59 26.83
CA ASP A 493 18.50 5.67 28.03
C ASP A 493 18.71 4.30 28.71
N LEU A 494 19.89 4.21 29.31
CA LEU A 494 20.74 3.08 29.61
C LEU A 494 20.37 2.35 30.91
N ARG A 495 20.67 1.03 30.96
CA ARG A 495 21.50 0.45 32.05
C ARG A 495 22.04 -0.96 31.72
N HIS A 496 23.37 -1.05 31.77
CA HIS A 496 24.23 -2.19 31.47
C HIS A 496 24.02 -3.47 32.32
N PRO A 497 24.50 -4.63 31.82
CA PRO A 497 24.40 -5.95 32.42
C PRO A 497 25.67 -6.36 33.21
N ARG A 498 25.59 -7.44 33.99
CA ARG A 498 26.79 -8.16 34.46
C ARG A 498 26.72 -9.66 34.18
N ARG A 499 27.59 -10.07 33.26
CA ARG A 499 28.50 -11.24 33.19
C ARG A 499 28.08 -12.59 33.79
N GLY A 500 28.30 -13.65 33.01
CA GLY A 500 28.61 -14.98 33.54
C GLY A 500 28.55 -16.11 32.52
N SER A 501 29.64 -16.32 31.78
CA SER A 501 29.95 -17.44 30.87
C SER A 501 29.96 -18.83 31.55
N VAL A 502 29.72 -19.90 30.76
CA VAL A 502 30.58 -21.11 30.55
C VAL A 502 29.77 -22.42 30.33
N ARG A 503 29.97 -23.00 29.14
CA ARG A 503 30.04 -24.42 28.68
C ARG A 503 29.02 -25.50 29.11
N ALA A 504 28.36 -26.04 28.09
CA ALA A 504 28.22 -27.45 27.66
C ALA A 504 28.19 -28.61 28.68
N ALA A 505 27.10 -29.39 28.68
CA ALA A 505 27.07 -30.84 28.37
C ALA A 505 25.69 -31.51 28.61
N ILE A 506 25.16 -32.14 27.55
CA ILE A 506 24.38 -33.39 27.44
C ILE A 506 23.78 -33.99 28.75
N LEU A 507 22.45 -34.04 28.86
CA LEU A 507 21.60 -35.26 28.99
C LEU A 507 20.13 -34.93 29.32
N ARG A 508 19.26 -35.85 28.88
CA ARG A 508 17.79 -35.92 28.92
C ARG A 508 17.16 -35.51 30.26
N ASP A 509 16.16 -34.61 30.21
CA ASP A 509 14.82 -34.85 30.77
C ASP A 509 13.84 -33.71 30.39
N ARG A 510 12.61 -34.07 29.99
CA ARG A 510 11.49 -33.10 29.93
C ARG A 510 10.96 -32.93 31.35
N PRO A 511 10.63 -31.71 31.78
CA PRO A 511 9.20 -31.41 31.88
C PRO A 511 8.82 -30.01 31.40
N SER A 512 7.60 -29.95 30.88
CA SER A 512 6.78 -28.77 30.58
C SER A 512 6.88 -27.65 31.63
N HIS A 513 7.08 -26.39 31.19
CA HIS A 513 6.41 -25.18 31.73
C HIS A 513 6.66 -23.94 30.83
N GLY A 514 5.56 -23.35 30.33
CA GLY A 514 5.36 -21.89 30.24
C GLY A 514 6.09 -21.06 29.18
N ARG A 515 5.69 -21.13 27.91
CA ARG A 515 5.77 -19.95 27.00
C ARG A 515 4.43 -19.21 27.04
N GLN A 516 4.33 -18.15 27.85
CA GLN A 516 3.34 -17.09 27.66
C GLN A 516 4.06 -15.75 27.75
N GLY A 517 3.89 -14.88 26.75
CA GLY A 517 4.49 -13.55 26.80
C GLY A 517 4.46 -12.73 25.53
N ARG A 518 5.27 -13.08 24.53
CA ARG A 518 5.84 -12.12 23.56
C ARG A 518 5.32 -12.16 22.11
N GLY A 519 4.29 -12.96 21.77
CA GLY A 519 3.74 -13.04 20.40
C GLY A 519 2.37 -12.40 20.17
N ARG A 520 1.87 -11.55 21.10
CA ARG A 520 0.42 -11.30 21.24
C ARG A 520 -0.15 -10.10 20.46
N HIS A 521 0.67 -9.18 19.94
CA HIS A 521 0.22 -8.05 19.12
C HIS A 521 0.54 -8.21 17.62
N GLN A 522 1.31 -9.23 17.22
CA GLN A 522 1.87 -9.34 15.87
C GLN A 522 0.84 -9.72 14.81
N ASP A 523 -0.15 -10.56 15.15
CA ASP A 523 -1.14 -11.06 14.18
C ASP A 523 -2.17 -9.99 13.77
N HIS A 524 -2.71 -9.23 14.75
CA HIS A 524 -3.56 -8.06 14.46
C HIS A 524 -2.82 -6.98 13.68
N ARG A 525 -1.57 -6.68 14.07
CA ARG A 525 -0.73 -5.72 13.35
C ARG A 525 -0.54 -6.13 11.90
N ARG A 526 -0.28 -7.41 11.63
CA ARG A 526 -0.17 -7.92 10.26
C ARG A 526 -1.47 -7.79 9.49
N ASN A 527 -2.61 -8.17 10.07
CA ASN A 527 -3.88 -8.09 9.35
C ASN A 527 -4.26 -6.66 9.04
N LEU A 528 -4.19 -5.78 10.03
CA LEU A 528 -4.48 -4.36 9.86
C LEU A 528 -3.47 -3.67 8.95
N TRP A 529 -2.20 -4.06 8.98
CA TRP A 529 -1.21 -3.53 8.05
C TRP A 529 -1.54 -3.91 6.61
N ASN A 530 -1.95 -5.16 6.37
CA ASN A 530 -2.36 -5.60 5.03
C ASN A 530 -3.62 -4.88 4.56
N LEU A 531 -4.64 -4.72 5.41
CA LEU A 531 -5.84 -3.96 5.04
C LEU A 531 -5.49 -2.49 4.78
N ASN A 532 -4.72 -1.84 5.64
CA ASN A 532 -4.25 -0.46 5.44
C ASN A 532 -3.41 -0.32 4.15
N LYS A 533 -2.57 -1.31 3.85
CA LYS A 533 -1.81 -1.36 2.60
C LYS A 533 -2.73 -1.51 1.39
N ILE A 534 -3.67 -2.46 1.42
CA ILE A 534 -4.66 -2.66 0.36
C ILE A 534 -5.42 -1.37 0.08
N ALA A 535 -5.82 -0.64 1.12
CA ALA A 535 -6.45 0.66 0.96
C ALA A 535 -5.53 1.66 0.23
N ARG A 536 -4.30 1.84 0.73
CA ARG A 536 -3.31 2.75 0.13
C ARG A 536 -3.04 2.43 -1.35
N ASP A 537 -2.88 1.15 -1.69
CA ASP A 537 -2.59 0.70 -3.05
C ASP A 537 -3.77 0.83 -4.03
N ASN A 538 -4.98 1.08 -3.51
CA ASN A 538 -6.24 1.10 -4.27
C ASN A 538 -7.05 2.40 -4.09
N GLY A 539 -6.37 3.55 -3.98
CA GLY A 539 -7.03 4.86 -3.92
C GLY A 539 -7.34 5.33 -2.49
N GLY A 540 -6.61 4.82 -1.50
CA GLY A 540 -6.73 5.23 -0.10
C GLY A 540 -7.89 4.61 0.67
N ASN A 541 -8.64 3.68 0.07
CA ASN A 541 -9.85 3.10 0.66
C ASN A 541 -10.09 1.65 0.21
N ARG A 542 -11.04 0.99 0.87
CA ARG A 542 -11.51 -0.38 0.59
C ARG A 542 -13.01 -0.38 0.31
N ALA A 543 -13.54 0.74 -0.17
CA ALA A 543 -14.97 0.93 -0.34
C ALA A 543 -15.56 0.03 -1.42
N PHE A 544 -16.81 -0.39 -1.19
CA PHE A 544 -17.59 -1.14 -2.17
C PHE A 544 -17.53 -0.47 -3.54
N GLY A 545 -17.43 -1.28 -4.59
CA GLY A 545 -17.42 -0.82 -5.97
C GLY A 545 -16.07 -0.26 -6.42
N LEU A 546 -15.11 -0.08 -5.52
CA LEU A 546 -13.73 0.33 -5.82
C LEU A 546 -12.76 -0.86 -5.73
N PRO A 547 -11.58 -0.78 -6.39
CA PRO A 547 -10.63 -1.89 -6.43
C PRO A 547 -10.18 -2.41 -5.05
N GLY A 548 -10.14 -1.53 -4.04
CA GLY A 548 -9.71 -1.88 -2.68
C GLY A 548 -10.62 -2.88 -1.98
N TYR A 549 -11.92 -2.89 -2.28
CA TYR A 549 -12.84 -3.89 -1.74
C TYR A 549 -12.51 -5.29 -2.27
N LYS A 550 -12.33 -5.41 -3.58
CA LYS A 550 -11.97 -6.68 -4.22
C LYS A 550 -10.64 -7.22 -3.66
N ALA A 551 -9.61 -6.36 -3.58
CA ALA A 551 -8.32 -6.73 -3.02
C ALA A 551 -8.43 -7.16 -1.54
N SER A 552 -9.27 -6.50 -0.74
CA SER A 552 -9.56 -6.91 0.64
C SER A 552 -10.25 -8.28 0.67
N SER A 553 -11.17 -8.54 -0.25
CA SER A 553 -11.81 -9.84 -0.37
C SER A 553 -10.82 -10.93 -0.73
N ASP A 554 -9.96 -10.70 -1.71
CA ASP A 554 -8.94 -11.67 -2.14
C ASP A 554 -7.99 -12.01 -0.99
N TYR A 555 -7.62 -11.01 -0.18
CA TYR A 555 -6.82 -11.18 1.04
C TYR A 555 -7.49 -12.08 2.10
N ILE A 556 -8.79 -11.87 2.34
CA ILE A 556 -9.56 -12.72 3.26
C ILE A 556 -9.71 -14.13 2.68
N LEU A 557 -10.09 -14.24 1.41
CA LEU A 557 -10.29 -15.52 0.72
C LEU A 557 -9.02 -16.36 0.72
N GLU A 558 -7.84 -15.80 0.47
CA GLU A 558 -6.61 -16.59 0.56
C GLU A 558 -6.44 -17.23 1.95
N ARG A 559 -6.79 -16.53 3.02
CA ARG A 559 -6.65 -17.11 4.36
C ARG A 559 -7.69 -18.19 4.59
N VAL A 560 -8.96 -17.91 4.33
CA VAL A 560 -10.04 -18.85 4.68
C VAL A 560 -10.13 -20.03 3.70
N GLN A 561 -9.93 -19.80 2.40
CA GLN A 561 -9.91 -20.84 1.37
C GLN A 561 -8.52 -21.45 1.13
N GLY A 562 -7.44 -20.70 1.28
CA GLY A 562 -6.09 -21.25 1.12
C GLY A 562 -5.66 -21.98 2.39
N ARG A 563 -5.70 -21.31 3.53
CA ARG A 563 -5.09 -21.81 4.78
C ARG A 563 -6.05 -22.62 5.66
N PHE A 564 -7.35 -22.33 5.62
CA PHE A 564 -8.33 -22.92 6.54
C PHE A 564 -9.32 -23.91 5.88
N HIS A 565 -9.18 -24.21 4.58
CA HIS A 565 -10.12 -25.07 3.82
C HIS A 565 -10.32 -26.50 4.34
N LYS A 566 -9.39 -27.00 5.17
CA LYS A 566 -9.55 -28.33 5.77
C LYS A 566 -10.63 -28.33 6.84
N GLN A 567 -10.79 -27.21 7.56
CA GLN A 567 -11.71 -27.07 8.68
C GLN A 567 -12.91 -26.17 8.36
N LEU A 568 -12.79 -25.28 7.36
CA LEU A 568 -13.85 -24.35 6.97
C LEU A 568 -14.29 -24.61 5.53
N ASP A 569 -15.58 -24.46 5.27
CA ASP A 569 -16.15 -24.32 3.93
C ASP A 569 -16.48 -22.85 3.69
N THR A 570 -15.97 -22.29 2.60
CA THR A 570 -16.14 -20.87 2.26
C THR A 570 -16.89 -20.72 0.95
N LYS A 571 -17.88 -19.82 0.91
CA LYS A 571 -18.59 -19.41 -0.29
C LYS A 571 -18.71 -17.89 -0.39
N LEU A 572 -18.83 -17.41 -1.62
CA LEU A 572 -19.18 -16.03 -1.91
C LEU A 572 -20.69 -15.93 -2.17
N GLN A 573 -21.32 -14.89 -1.65
CA GLN A 573 -22.72 -14.55 -1.95
C GLN A 573 -22.73 -13.25 -2.72
N TYR A 574 -22.79 -13.34 -4.05
CA TYR A 574 -22.82 -12.19 -4.96
C TYR A 574 -24.20 -11.52 -5.01
N PHE A 575 -24.19 -10.21 -5.17
CA PHE A 575 -25.37 -9.36 -5.41
C PHE A 575 -24.94 -8.03 -6.05
N ASN A 576 -25.87 -7.33 -6.69
CA ASN A 576 -25.61 -6.00 -7.24
C ASN A 576 -26.16 -4.93 -6.30
N HIS A 577 -25.48 -3.79 -6.27
CA HIS A 577 -25.94 -2.60 -5.58
C HIS A 577 -25.50 -1.34 -6.31
N THR A 578 -26.23 -0.25 -6.12
CA THR A 578 -25.87 1.04 -6.72
C THR A 578 -24.62 1.59 -6.04
N PHE A 579 -23.54 1.71 -6.79
CA PHE A 579 -22.36 2.45 -6.39
C PHE A 579 -22.61 3.95 -6.59
N SER A 580 -22.04 4.80 -5.72
CA SER A 580 -22.02 6.25 -5.91
C SER A 580 -20.70 6.85 -5.50
N GLN A 581 -20.17 7.78 -6.30
CA GLN A 581 -18.97 8.55 -5.98
C GLN A 581 -19.14 9.99 -6.44
N THR A 582 -18.76 10.94 -5.60
CA THR A 582 -18.56 12.34 -6.02
C THR A 582 -17.09 12.48 -6.41
N ARG A 583 -16.82 12.76 -7.68
CA ARG A 583 -15.47 12.94 -8.25
C ARG A 583 -14.96 14.35 -8.04
N ASP A 584 -15.84 15.33 -8.16
CA ASP A 584 -15.53 16.75 -7.93
C ASP A 584 -16.73 17.44 -7.28
N LEU A 585 -16.43 18.37 -6.38
CA LEU A 585 -17.41 19.19 -5.69
C LEU A 585 -16.79 20.54 -5.40
N LYS A 586 -17.39 21.59 -5.93
CA LYS A 586 -16.96 22.96 -5.70
C LYS A 586 -18.14 23.87 -5.44
N VAL A 587 -18.00 24.73 -4.44
CA VAL A 587 -18.88 25.88 -4.25
C VAL A 587 -18.01 27.13 -4.39
N THR A 588 -18.33 27.96 -5.38
CA THR A 588 -17.69 29.27 -5.55
C THR A 588 -18.65 30.33 -5.04
N GLY A 589 -18.22 31.08 -4.03
CA GLY A 589 -19.02 32.11 -3.40
C GLY A 589 -19.19 33.38 -4.26
N PRO A 590 -19.98 34.34 -3.76
CA PRO A 590 -20.35 35.55 -4.52
C PRO A 590 -19.20 36.48 -4.86
N ASP A 591 -18.06 36.40 -4.16
CA ASP A 591 -16.88 37.21 -4.42
C ASP A 591 -15.82 36.44 -5.23
N GLY A 592 -16.18 35.24 -5.74
CA GLY A 592 -15.29 34.35 -6.50
C GLY A 592 -14.43 33.44 -5.63
N GLU A 593 -14.68 33.39 -4.33
CA GLU A 593 -13.93 32.61 -3.35
C GLU A 593 -14.32 31.12 -3.35
N ASP A 594 -13.34 30.24 -3.13
CA ASP A 594 -13.58 28.81 -2.98
C ASP A 594 -14.06 28.51 -1.54
N VAL A 595 -15.24 27.91 -1.42
CA VAL A 595 -15.89 27.63 -0.14
C VAL A 595 -15.67 26.18 0.25
N TYR A 596 -15.33 25.95 1.52
CA TYR A 596 -15.26 24.59 2.07
C TYR A 596 -16.62 23.89 1.93
N VAL A 597 -16.64 22.76 1.24
CA VAL A 597 -17.87 22.05 0.93
C VAL A 597 -17.68 20.55 1.11
N VAL A 598 -18.69 19.90 1.67
CA VAL A 598 -18.74 18.45 1.88
C VAL A 598 -19.80 17.85 0.96
N SER A 599 -19.46 16.77 0.27
CA SER A 599 -20.44 16.02 -0.53
C SER A 599 -21.27 15.09 0.36
N LEU A 600 -22.46 14.75 -0.12
CA LEU A 600 -23.30 13.71 0.44
C LEU A 600 -23.20 12.44 -0.42
N GLN A 601 -23.31 11.26 0.18
CA GLN A 601 -23.34 10.01 -0.60
C GLN A 601 -24.63 9.96 -1.44
N TYR A 602 -24.56 9.46 -2.67
CA TYR A 602 -25.66 9.48 -3.66
C TYR A 602 -26.07 10.90 -4.11
N ASN A 603 -25.10 11.81 -4.21
CA ASN A 603 -25.32 13.16 -4.76
C ASN A 603 -25.66 13.13 -6.26
N HIS A 604 -26.31 14.20 -6.72
CA HIS A 604 -26.74 14.32 -8.11
C HIS A 604 -25.80 15.25 -8.86
N PRO A 605 -25.35 14.88 -10.08
CA PRO A 605 -24.45 15.72 -10.85
C PRO A 605 -25.16 17.01 -11.29
N THR A 606 -24.42 18.10 -11.34
CA THR A 606 -24.89 19.36 -11.91
C THR A 606 -25.11 19.22 -13.42
N ALA A 607 -26.06 19.98 -13.95
CA ALA A 607 -26.48 19.83 -15.34
C ALA A 607 -25.43 20.33 -16.35
N LEU A 608 -24.52 21.21 -15.92
CA LEU A 608 -23.50 21.84 -16.75
C LEU A 608 -22.08 21.41 -16.33
N PRO A 609 -21.13 21.25 -17.28
CA PRO A 609 -19.74 20.86 -17.00
C PRO A 609 -18.97 21.83 -16.08
N GLY A 610 -19.41 23.09 -15.97
CA GLY A 610 -18.82 24.10 -15.07
C GLY A 610 -19.65 24.38 -13.82
N GLY A 611 -20.62 23.53 -13.50
CA GLY A 611 -21.55 23.73 -12.39
C GLY A 611 -22.72 24.66 -12.72
N ASN A 612 -23.64 24.79 -11.78
CA ASN A 612 -24.80 25.64 -11.86
C ASN A 612 -24.49 26.99 -11.20
N THR A 613 -24.11 27.99 -11.98
CA THR A 613 -24.03 29.38 -11.53
C THR A 613 -25.44 29.99 -11.51
N ALA A 614 -25.91 30.42 -10.35
CA ALA A 614 -27.24 30.97 -10.19
C ALA A 614 -27.37 31.90 -8.98
N PRO A 615 -28.39 32.78 -8.95
CA PRO A 615 -28.65 33.61 -7.78
C PRO A 615 -28.94 32.77 -6.53
N LEU A 616 -28.31 33.16 -5.41
CA LEU A 616 -28.55 32.57 -4.09
C LEU A 616 -29.79 33.19 -3.46
N ILE A 617 -30.66 32.37 -2.85
CA ILE A 617 -31.83 32.84 -2.11
C ILE A 617 -31.87 32.27 -0.70
N ASP A 618 -32.39 33.04 0.24
CA ASP A 618 -32.59 32.58 1.61
C ASP A 618 -33.88 31.75 1.74
N THR A 619 -33.90 30.82 2.70
CA THR A 619 -35.07 30.02 3.06
C THR A 619 -35.42 30.15 4.55
N PRO A 620 -36.70 29.98 4.92
CA PRO A 620 -37.12 30.00 6.32
C PRO A 620 -36.39 28.97 7.17
N VAL A 621 -35.95 29.39 8.36
CA VAL A 621 -35.42 28.48 9.38
C VAL A 621 -36.51 28.10 10.35
N ASP A 622 -36.69 26.79 10.49
CA ASP A 622 -37.58 26.16 11.46
C ASP A 622 -36.77 25.08 12.18
N ASP A 623 -36.29 25.41 13.38
CA ASP A 623 -35.48 24.49 14.20
C ASP A 623 -36.34 23.48 14.98
N VAL A 624 -37.67 23.67 15.01
CA VAL A 624 -38.60 22.80 15.75
C VAL A 624 -39.12 21.68 14.87
N ARG A 625 -39.62 22.02 13.68
CA ARG A 625 -40.14 21.02 12.71
C ARG A 625 -39.04 20.55 11.74
N GLY A 626 -38.03 21.39 11.51
CA GLY A 626 -37.00 21.20 10.50
C GLY A 626 -37.14 22.19 9.33
N SER A 627 -36.00 22.69 8.84
CA SER A 627 -35.95 23.74 7.80
C SER A 627 -36.00 23.16 6.38
N GLY A 628 -36.92 23.68 5.55
CA GLY A 628 -37.14 23.25 4.17
C GLY A 628 -37.78 21.86 4.03
N CYS A 629 -38.32 21.31 5.12
CA CYS A 629 -38.81 19.92 5.21
C CYS A 629 -40.28 19.77 4.83
N PHE A 630 -41.05 20.85 4.79
CA PHE A 630 -42.48 20.82 4.55
C PHE A 630 -42.89 21.77 3.42
N ALA A 631 -43.92 21.39 2.65
CA ALA A 631 -44.36 22.16 1.48
C ALA A 631 -44.78 23.59 1.84
N ASP A 632 -45.37 23.83 3.01
CA ASP A 632 -45.74 25.17 3.50
C ASP A 632 -44.53 26.11 3.65
N GLN A 633 -43.34 25.55 3.86
CA GLN A 633 -42.11 26.34 4.01
C GLN A 633 -41.52 26.80 2.66
N TRP A 634 -42.05 26.29 1.54
CA TRP A 634 -41.67 26.69 0.19
C TRP A 634 -42.74 27.59 -0.47
N GLU A 635 -43.89 27.79 0.18
CA GLU A 635 -44.94 28.68 -0.33
C GLU A 635 -44.44 30.13 -0.42
N GLY A 636 -44.59 30.73 -1.61
CA GLY A 636 -44.16 32.10 -1.87
C GLY A 636 -42.65 32.27 -2.13
N ILE A 637 -41.86 31.19 -2.10
CA ILE A 637 -40.43 31.22 -2.46
C ILE A 637 -40.27 30.89 -3.95
N ASP A 638 -39.77 31.85 -4.73
CA ASP A 638 -39.38 31.59 -6.12
C ASP A 638 -37.95 31.06 -6.18
N ALA A 639 -37.83 29.72 -6.21
CA ALA A 639 -36.57 29.00 -6.36
C ALA A 639 -36.23 28.67 -7.83
N THR A 640 -37.06 29.07 -8.79
CA THR A 640 -36.87 28.73 -10.20
C THR A 640 -35.54 29.25 -10.73
N GLY A 641 -34.66 28.34 -11.17
CA GLY A 641 -33.36 28.73 -11.72
C GLY A 641 -32.35 29.25 -10.68
N LYS A 642 -32.60 29.01 -9.38
CA LYS A 642 -31.83 29.58 -8.26
C LYS A 642 -31.24 28.49 -7.35
N LEU A 643 -30.33 28.90 -6.47
CA LEU A 643 -29.74 28.06 -5.41
C LEU A 643 -30.32 28.49 -4.05
N PRO A 644 -31.22 27.71 -3.43
CA PRO A 644 -31.70 27.98 -2.08
C PRO A 644 -30.63 27.63 -1.04
N LEU A 645 -30.45 28.51 -0.07
CA LEU A 645 -29.62 28.30 1.11
C LEU A 645 -30.48 27.69 2.23
N VAL A 646 -30.25 26.41 2.54
CA VAL A 646 -31.14 25.62 3.43
C VAL A 646 -30.37 25.09 4.64
N LYS A 647 -30.91 25.25 5.85
CA LYS A 647 -30.30 24.69 7.08
C LYS A 647 -30.46 23.18 7.09
N ARG A 648 -29.42 22.43 7.46
CA ARG A 648 -29.45 20.96 7.57
C ARG A 648 -30.52 20.46 8.55
N GLY A 649 -30.55 20.96 9.79
CA GLY A 649 -31.67 20.73 10.72
C GLY A 649 -31.91 19.25 11.07
N VAL A 650 -33.16 18.91 11.44
CA VAL A 650 -33.53 17.62 12.08
C VAL A 650 -34.29 16.64 11.18
N CYS A 651 -34.67 17.02 9.97
CA CYS A 651 -35.39 16.16 9.02
C CYS A 651 -34.44 15.52 7.99
N ALA A 652 -34.94 14.54 7.24
CA ALA A 652 -34.18 13.91 6.17
C ALA A 652 -33.77 14.92 5.09
N ILE A 653 -32.49 14.91 4.70
CA ILE A 653 -31.95 15.82 3.69
C ILE A 653 -32.58 15.54 2.32
N ALA A 654 -32.90 14.29 1.98
CA ALA A 654 -33.55 13.96 0.72
C ALA A 654 -34.91 14.67 0.55
N ASP A 655 -35.70 14.83 1.61
CA ASP A 655 -37.04 15.41 1.52
C ASP A 655 -37.00 16.91 1.19
N LYS A 656 -36.07 17.65 1.80
CA LYS A 656 -35.86 19.07 1.47
C LYS A 656 -35.35 19.27 0.04
N LEU A 657 -34.52 18.35 -0.48
CA LEU A 657 -34.03 18.42 -1.86
C LEU A 657 -35.14 18.10 -2.88
N LYS A 658 -36.07 17.19 -2.55
CA LYS A 658 -37.28 16.93 -3.37
C LYS A 658 -38.15 18.17 -3.48
N LEU A 659 -38.38 18.85 -2.34
CA LEU A 659 -39.19 20.07 -2.31
C LEU A 659 -38.50 21.22 -3.05
N ALA A 660 -37.19 21.39 -2.89
CA ALA A 660 -36.40 22.37 -3.65
C ALA A 660 -36.52 22.13 -5.16
N LYS A 661 -36.40 20.86 -5.59
CA LYS A 661 -36.61 20.46 -6.99
C LYS A 661 -38.00 20.82 -7.49
N ALA A 662 -39.04 20.52 -6.71
CA ALA A 662 -40.42 20.84 -7.04
C ALA A 662 -40.66 22.36 -7.13
N ALA A 663 -39.92 23.16 -6.37
CA ALA A 663 -39.93 24.62 -6.43
C ALA A 663 -39.07 25.21 -7.57
N GLY A 664 -38.43 24.37 -8.40
CA GLY A 664 -37.66 24.79 -9.57
C GLY A 664 -36.17 25.11 -9.32
N ALA A 665 -35.64 24.76 -8.14
CA ALA A 665 -34.23 24.96 -7.81
C ALA A 665 -33.30 24.19 -8.76
N VAL A 666 -32.16 24.77 -9.10
CA VAL A 666 -31.12 24.11 -9.92
C VAL A 666 -30.10 23.35 -9.08
N GLY A 667 -30.12 23.56 -7.78
CA GLY A 667 -29.23 22.95 -6.79
C GLY A 667 -29.58 23.51 -5.41
N VAL A 668 -28.98 22.98 -4.35
CA VAL A 668 -29.15 23.50 -2.99
C VAL A 668 -27.78 23.72 -2.35
N ILE A 669 -27.61 24.87 -1.72
CA ILE A 669 -26.51 25.08 -0.78
C ILE A 669 -27.07 24.72 0.60
N LEU A 670 -26.69 23.55 1.09
CA LEU A 670 -27.05 23.10 2.43
C LEU A 670 -26.02 23.66 3.40
N TYR A 671 -26.41 24.11 4.58
CA TYR A 671 -25.43 24.52 5.59
C TYR A 671 -25.64 23.82 6.92
N ASN A 672 -24.53 23.55 7.59
CA ASN A 672 -24.52 22.80 8.84
C ASN A 672 -25.16 23.61 9.98
N GLN A 673 -25.76 22.92 10.95
CA GLN A 673 -26.37 23.56 12.12
C GLN A 673 -25.39 23.85 13.26
N THR A 674 -24.17 23.28 13.21
CA THR A 674 -23.11 23.51 14.20
C THR A 674 -21.95 24.28 13.57
N PRO A 675 -21.31 25.21 14.31
CA PRO A 675 -20.09 25.89 13.86
C PRO A 675 -18.95 24.94 13.50
N GLY A 676 -18.08 25.40 12.59
CA GLY A 676 -16.84 24.74 12.21
C GLY A 676 -16.95 23.80 10.99
N ARG A 677 -15.77 23.35 10.55
CA ARG A 677 -15.60 22.50 9.35
C ARG A 677 -15.72 21.00 9.60
N ASN A 678 -15.90 20.58 10.85
CA ASN A 678 -16.13 19.18 11.23
C ASN A 678 -17.57 18.77 10.91
N ILE A 679 -17.88 18.67 9.62
CA ILE A 679 -19.21 18.34 9.12
C ILE A 679 -19.19 16.89 8.65
N GLY A 680 -19.90 16.01 9.37
CA GLY A 680 -20.08 14.63 8.92
C GLY A 680 -20.93 14.58 7.64
N SER A 681 -20.41 13.88 6.63
CA SER A 681 -21.16 13.55 5.41
C SER A 681 -22.38 12.69 5.77
N ALA A 682 -23.45 12.82 4.99
CA ALA A 682 -24.69 12.05 5.16
C ALA A 682 -25.03 11.35 3.85
N THR A 683 -25.86 10.32 3.92
CA THR A 683 -26.38 9.63 2.74
C THR A 683 -27.70 10.24 2.29
N LEU A 684 -27.85 10.39 0.98
CA LEU A 684 -29.13 10.73 0.34
C LEU A 684 -29.94 9.49 -0.05
N SER A 685 -29.38 8.31 0.18
CA SER A 685 -29.92 7.00 -0.16
C SER A 685 -30.12 6.76 -1.67
N ALA A 686 -29.80 5.55 -2.12
CA ALA A 686 -29.83 5.18 -3.55
C ALA A 686 -31.24 5.30 -4.18
N GLU A 687 -32.31 5.11 -3.41
CA GLU A 687 -33.69 5.21 -3.91
C GLU A 687 -34.10 6.62 -4.35
N ASN A 688 -33.33 7.63 -3.95
CA ASN A 688 -33.59 9.03 -4.33
C ASN A 688 -32.81 9.46 -5.58
N LEU A 689 -32.04 8.56 -6.18
CA LEU A 689 -31.30 8.87 -7.39
C LEU A 689 -32.25 9.26 -8.55
N GLY A 690 -31.90 10.33 -9.28
CA GLY A 690 -32.79 10.99 -10.25
C GLY A 690 -33.91 11.86 -9.67
N LEU A 691 -34.25 11.74 -8.38
CA LEU A 691 -35.36 12.48 -7.75
C LEU A 691 -34.95 13.79 -7.08
N LEU A 692 -33.66 14.03 -6.85
CA LEU A 692 -33.18 15.20 -6.12
C LEU A 692 -32.51 16.22 -7.06
N VAL A 693 -32.18 17.38 -6.49
CA VAL A 693 -31.27 18.37 -7.06
C VAL A 693 -29.87 18.19 -6.49
N PRO A 694 -28.80 18.60 -7.21
CA PRO A 694 -27.43 18.62 -6.69
C PRO A 694 -27.33 19.42 -5.39
N VAL A 695 -26.45 19.00 -4.49
CA VAL A 695 -26.27 19.68 -3.19
C VAL A 695 -24.80 19.80 -2.79
N GLY A 696 -24.43 20.95 -2.21
CA GLY A 696 -23.16 21.14 -1.52
C GLY A 696 -23.40 21.55 -0.07
N LEU A 697 -22.76 20.87 0.90
CA LEU A 697 -22.89 21.17 2.33
C LEU A 697 -21.75 22.04 2.84
N ILE A 698 -22.05 23.28 3.23
CA ILE A 698 -21.08 24.29 3.69
C ILE A 698 -21.15 24.52 5.23
N PRO A 699 -20.11 25.14 5.83
CA PRO A 699 -20.13 25.57 7.23
C PRO A 699 -21.23 26.58 7.55
N LEU A 700 -21.58 26.64 8.84
CA LEU A 700 -22.59 27.57 9.35
C LEU A 700 -22.18 29.03 9.15
N GLU A 701 -20.88 29.32 9.28
CA GLU A 701 -20.29 30.65 9.22
C GLU A 701 -20.44 31.27 7.82
N ASP A 702 -20.07 30.52 6.79
CA ASP A 702 -20.17 30.96 5.40
C ASP A 702 -21.64 31.26 5.02
N ALA A 703 -22.54 30.36 5.40
CA ALA A 703 -23.97 30.55 5.19
C ALA A 703 -24.51 31.76 5.95
N THR A 704 -24.07 31.98 7.20
CA THR A 704 -24.52 33.12 8.02
C THR A 704 -24.09 34.44 7.39
N ALA A 705 -22.85 34.54 6.92
CA ALA A 705 -22.34 35.74 6.23
C ALA A 705 -23.13 36.04 4.95
N TRP A 706 -23.44 35.02 4.14
CA TRP A 706 -24.26 35.20 2.94
C TRP A 706 -25.70 35.60 3.26
N ARG A 707 -26.30 35.06 4.33
CA ARG A 707 -27.65 35.46 4.75
C ARG A 707 -27.74 36.91 5.20
N GLU A 708 -26.73 37.41 5.92
CA GLU A 708 -26.70 38.81 6.34
C GLU A 708 -26.65 39.76 5.14
N ARG A 709 -25.88 39.41 4.10
CA ARG A 709 -25.81 40.12 2.82
C ARG A 709 -27.14 40.09 2.07
N LEU A 710 -27.78 38.91 1.96
CA LEU A 710 -29.11 38.78 1.36
C LEU A 710 -30.16 39.60 2.11
N ALA A 711 -30.11 39.62 3.46
CA ALA A 711 -31.02 40.41 4.29
C ALA A 711 -30.79 41.93 4.14
N ALA A 712 -29.57 42.35 3.80
CA ALA A 712 -29.23 43.73 3.45
C ALA A 712 -29.72 44.15 2.04
N GLY A 713 -30.33 43.22 1.29
CA GLY A 713 -30.86 43.46 -0.06
C GLY A 713 -29.85 43.26 -1.18
N GLU A 714 -28.69 42.67 -0.89
CA GLU A 714 -27.69 42.32 -1.91
C GLU A 714 -28.16 41.14 -2.76
N THR A 715 -27.85 41.16 -4.06
CA THR A 715 -28.04 40.01 -4.94
C THR A 715 -26.73 39.24 -5.03
N LEU A 716 -26.72 38.00 -4.52
CA LEU A 716 -25.55 37.13 -4.52
C LEU A 716 -25.68 36.08 -5.62
N GLU A 717 -24.59 35.80 -6.32
CA GLU A 717 -24.51 34.72 -7.30
C GLU A 717 -23.51 33.68 -6.79
N VAL A 718 -23.85 32.40 -6.86
CA VAL A 718 -22.99 31.30 -6.37
C VAL A 718 -22.93 30.24 -7.45
N ASN A 719 -21.77 29.60 -7.61
CA ASN A 719 -21.64 28.42 -8.45
C ASN A 719 -21.58 27.16 -7.58
N LEU A 720 -22.44 26.19 -7.88
CA LEU A 720 -22.36 24.83 -7.35
C LEU A 720 -21.97 23.89 -8.48
N LEU A 721 -20.81 23.25 -8.38
CA LEU A 721 -20.38 22.15 -9.24
C LEU A 721 -20.46 20.85 -8.46
N VAL A 722 -21.19 19.88 -8.98
CA VAL A 722 -21.20 18.50 -8.47
C VAL A 722 -20.92 17.58 -9.65
N ASP A 723 -19.78 16.93 -9.63
CA ASP A 723 -19.49 15.82 -10.53
C ASP A 723 -19.66 14.50 -9.77
N ALA A 724 -20.77 13.82 -10.00
CA ALA A 724 -21.10 12.56 -9.33
C ALA A 724 -21.46 11.47 -10.34
N VAL A 725 -20.98 10.26 -10.06
CA VAL A 725 -21.28 9.04 -10.80
C VAL A 725 -22.05 8.08 -9.93
N TRP A 726 -22.99 7.37 -10.54
CA TRP A 726 -23.79 6.33 -9.91
C TRP A 726 -24.09 5.26 -10.95
N ASP A 727 -23.73 4.03 -10.65
CA ASP A 727 -23.86 2.88 -11.54
C ASP A 727 -24.03 1.60 -10.72
N GLU A 728 -24.76 0.63 -11.25
CA GLU A 728 -24.92 -0.68 -10.60
C GLU A 728 -23.60 -1.45 -10.69
N ARG A 729 -23.07 -1.86 -9.53
CA ARG A 729 -21.86 -2.68 -9.44
C ARG A 729 -22.13 -3.97 -8.67
N GLU A 730 -21.46 -5.03 -9.08
CA GLU A 730 -21.45 -6.29 -8.35
C GLU A 730 -20.61 -6.17 -7.08
N THR A 731 -21.09 -6.78 -6.00
CA THR A 731 -20.40 -6.99 -4.72
C THR A 731 -20.81 -8.33 -4.13
N TRP A 732 -20.24 -8.69 -2.99
CA TRP A 732 -20.48 -9.99 -2.39
C TRP A 732 -20.15 -10.02 -0.90
N ASN A 733 -20.80 -10.93 -0.17
CA ASN A 733 -20.37 -11.32 1.17
C ASN A 733 -19.42 -12.52 1.10
N ILE A 734 -18.46 -12.61 2.03
CA ILE A 734 -17.62 -13.81 2.22
C ILE A 734 -18.17 -14.59 3.41
N ILE A 735 -18.68 -15.79 3.17
CA ILE A 735 -19.27 -16.64 4.21
C ILE A 735 -18.38 -17.87 4.39
N SER A 736 -17.78 -18.02 5.56
CA SER A 736 -16.91 -19.15 5.89
C SER A 736 -17.39 -19.86 7.15
N GLU A 737 -17.63 -21.16 7.10
CA GLU A 737 -18.21 -21.90 8.24
C GLU A 737 -17.47 -23.21 8.53
N THR A 738 -17.44 -23.62 9.81
CA THR A 738 -16.79 -24.86 10.24
C THR A 738 -17.43 -26.07 9.58
N LYS A 739 -16.68 -27.00 8.98
CA LYS A 739 -17.29 -28.22 8.37
C LYS A 739 -18.07 -29.05 9.40
N GLU A 740 -17.57 -29.07 10.63
CA GLU A 740 -18.18 -29.72 11.78
C GLU A 740 -19.21 -28.83 12.50
N GLY A 741 -20.05 -29.46 13.32
CA GLY A 741 -21.12 -28.81 14.09
C GLY A 741 -22.51 -29.04 13.49
N ASP A 742 -23.53 -28.95 14.34
CA ASP A 742 -24.94 -29.11 13.94
C ASP A 742 -25.40 -27.90 13.08
N PRO A 743 -25.78 -28.11 11.80
CA PRO A 743 -26.26 -27.03 10.94
C PRO A 743 -27.61 -26.45 11.38
N ASN A 744 -28.32 -27.07 12.32
CA ASN A 744 -29.52 -26.52 12.95
C ASN A 744 -29.22 -25.66 14.18
N ASN A 745 -27.95 -25.54 14.55
CA ASN A 745 -27.46 -24.69 15.62
C ASN A 745 -26.24 -23.89 15.12
N VAL A 746 -26.50 -22.78 14.44
CA VAL A 746 -25.47 -21.94 13.83
C VAL A 746 -25.18 -20.72 14.67
N ILE A 747 -23.90 -20.51 14.94
CA ILE A 747 -23.34 -19.32 15.58
C ILE A 747 -22.73 -18.44 14.50
N VAL A 748 -23.12 -17.18 14.43
CA VAL A 748 -22.64 -16.27 13.38
C VAL A 748 -21.82 -15.15 14.01
N LEU A 749 -20.62 -14.91 13.48
CA LEU A 749 -19.77 -13.77 13.78
C LEU A 749 -19.65 -12.93 12.50
N GLY A 750 -19.92 -11.64 12.58
CA GLY A 750 -19.90 -10.71 11.46
C GLY A 750 -19.04 -9.48 11.72
N ALA A 751 -18.41 -9.00 10.66
CA ALA A 751 -17.70 -7.72 10.56
C ALA A 751 -17.77 -7.27 9.10
N HIS A 752 -17.83 -5.97 8.81
CA HIS A 752 -17.83 -5.55 7.41
C HIS A 752 -16.41 -5.43 6.86
N LEU A 753 -16.30 -5.70 5.57
CA LEU A 753 -15.03 -5.70 4.87
C LEU A 753 -14.76 -4.41 4.13
N ASP A 754 -15.80 -3.72 3.65
CA ASP A 754 -15.61 -2.41 3.03
C ASP A 754 -15.23 -1.34 4.04
N SER A 755 -14.74 -0.21 3.53
CA SER A 755 -14.56 1.04 4.27
C SER A 755 -15.33 2.16 3.58
N VAL A 756 -15.43 3.34 4.19
CA VAL A 756 -15.80 4.56 3.45
C VAL A 756 -14.80 4.87 2.32
N GLN A 757 -15.26 5.62 1.32
CA GLN A 757 -14.39 6.12 0.23
C GLN A 757 -13.33 7.13 0.70
N ALA A 758 -13.59 7.80 1.83
CA ALA A 758 -12.75 8.88 2.35
C ALA A 758 -11.47 8.39 3.05
N GLY A 759 -11.37 7.10 3.39
CA GLY A 759 -10.24 6.61 4.17
C GLY A 759 -10.07 5.09 4.18
N PRO A 760 -8.98 4.62 4.81
CA PRO A 760 -8.54 3.23 4.68
C PRO A 760 -9.36 2.24 5.51
N GLY A 761 -10.08 2.74 6.52
CA GLY A 761 -10.97 1.92 7.34
C GLY A 761 -10.22 0.87 8.14
N VAL A 762 -9.15 1.29 8.84
CA VAL A 762 -8.32 0.38 9.63
C VAL A 762 -9.00 0.04 10.95
N ASN A 763 -9.56 1.03 11.65
CA ASN A 763 -10.47 0.73 12.75
C ASN A 763 -11.84 0.34 12.19
N ASP A 764 -12.29 0.99 11.11
CA ASP A 764 -13.64 0.92 10.56
C ASP A 764 -13.72 0.33 9.13
N ASP A 765 -13.84 -0.98 8.94
CA ASP A 765 -13.84 -2.00 9.97
C ASP A 765 -12.76 -3.07 9.77
N GLY A 766 -11.53 -2.58 9.53
CA GLY A 766 -10.35 -3.44 9.56
C GLY A 766 -10.20 -4.16 10.90
N SER A 767 -10.61 -3.54 12.01
CA SER A 767 -10.44 -4.08 13.36
C SER A 767 -11.34 -5.29 13.63
N GLY A 768 -12.63 -5.23 13.29
CA GLY A 768 -13.57 -6.34 13.34
C GLY A 768 -13.20 -7.43 12.34
N THR A 769 -12.88 -7.04 11.10
CA THR A 769 -12.39 -7.96 10.06
C THR A 769 -11.17 -8.75 10.53
N SER A 770 -10.20 -8.09 11.18
CA SER A 770 -9.02 -8.73 11.74
C SER A 770 -9.38 -9.68 12.89
N ALA A 771 -10.36 -9.36 13.73
CA ALA A 771 -10.77 -10.25 14.82
C ALA A 771 -11.40 -11.52 14.28
N LEU A 772 -12.33 -11.42 13.33
CA LEU A 772 -12.92 -12.60 12.68
C LEU A 772 -11.85 -13.53 12.11
N LEU A 773 -10.84 -12.95 11.46
CA LEU A 773 -9.77 -13.70 10.81
C LEU A 773 -8.89 -14.45 11.82
N GLU A 774 -8.54 -13.81 12.93
CA GLU A 774 -7.76 -14.43 14.02
C GLU A 774 -8.56 -15.50 14.77
N ILE A 775 -9.86 -15.28 14.97
CA ILE A 775 -10.75 -16.28 15.58
C ILE A 775 -10.88 -17.48 14.65
N ALA A 776 -11.17 -17.27 13.36
CA ALA A 776 -11.25 -18.34 12.36
C ALA A 776 -9.93 -19.14 12.28
N GLY A 777 -8.79 -18.42 12.25
CA GLY A 777 -7.45 -19.02 12.26
C GLY A 777 -7.11 -19.77 13.55
N SER A 778 -7.77 -19.44 14.67
CA SER A 778 -7.65 -20.18 15.93
C SER A 778 -8.53 -21.43 15.95
N PHE A 779 -9.73 -21.36 15.38
CA PHE A 779 -10.67 -22.49 15.29
C PHE A 779 -10.08 -23.66 14.50
N LYS A 780 -9.19 -23.41 13.51
CA LYS A 780 -8.50 -24.48 12.76
C LYS A 780 -7.69 -25.45 13.64
N LYS A 781 -7.35 -25.03 14.87
CA LYS A 781 -6.53 -25.81 15.82
C LYS A 781 -7.38 -26.79 16.65
N TYR A 782 -8.70 -26.74 16.52
CA TYR A 782 -9.64 -27.53 17.31
C TYR A 782 -10.65 -28.26 16.42
N SER A 783 -11.30 -29.28 16.97
CA SER A 783 -12.31 -30.12 16.33
C SER A 783 -13.32 -30.61 17.38
N GLY A 784 -14.40 -31.25 16.94
CA GLY A 784 -15.46 -31.78 17.80
C GLY A 784 -16.49 -30.73 18.20
N PHE A 785 -16.65 -29.66 17.41
CA PHE A 785 -17.66 -28.63 17.69
C PHE A 785 -19.07 -29.23 17.65
N LYS A 786 -19.88 -28.95 18.68
CA LYS A 786 -21.28 -29.41 18.73
C LYS A 786 -22.17 -28.54 17.84
N ASN A 787 -21.89 -27.25 17.77
CA ASN A 787 -22.64 -26.26 17.01
C ASN A 787 -21.80 -25.73 15.86
N LYS A 788 -22.45 -25.39 14.75
CA LYS A 788 -21.81 -24.82 13.57
C LYS A 788 -21.36 -23.38 13.87
N VAL A 789 -20.15 -22.99 13.47
CA VAL A 789 -19.69 -21.60 13.55
C VAL A 789 -19.50 -21.04 12.16
N ARG A 790 -20.04 -19.85 11.92
CA ARG A 790 -20.03 -19.14 10.64
C ARG A 790 -19.44 -17.74 10.84
N PHE A 791 -18.37 -17.46 10.12
CA PHE A 791 -17.72 -16.15 10.00
C PHE A 791 -18.23 -15.51 8.72
N ILE A 792 -18.67 -14.25 8.79
CA ILE A 792 -19.13 -13.51 7.62
C ILE A 792 -18.45 -12.16 7.57
N TRP A 793 -17.81 -11.89 6.43
CA TRP A 793 -17.35 -10.56 6.08
C TRP A 793 -18.37 -9.92 5.16
N TRP A 794 -19.03 -8.88 5.65
CA TRP A 794 -20.13 -8.19 4.95
C TRP A 794 -19.58 -7.23 3.90
N GLY A 795 -20.25 -7.17 2.76
CA GLY A 795 -19.94 -6.20 1.71
C GLY A 795 -20.91 -5.02 1.71
N ALA A 796 -20.40 -3.83 1.41
CA ALA A 796 -21.18 -2.62 1.22
C ALA A 796 -21.99 -2.21 2.47
N GLU A 797 -21.42 -2.38 3.66
CA GLU A 797 -21.99 -1.87 4.92
C GLU A 797 -22.10 -0.35 4.86
N GLU A 798 -21.03 0.30 4.40
CA GLU A 798 -20.85 1.76 4.38
C GLU A 798 -21.77 2.45 3.37
N SER A 799 -22.43 1.63 2.55
CA SER A 799 -23.42 2.03 1.55
C SER A 799 -24.85 1.77 2.02
N GLY A 800 -25.04 1.34 3.27
CA GLY A 800 -26.33 1.16 3.94
C GLY A 800 -26.64 -0.29 4.36
N LEU A 801 -25.68 -0.99 4.98
CA LEU A 801 -25.84 -2.35 5.53
C LEU A 801 -26.18 -3.40 4.47
N ILE A 802 -25.76 -3.17 3.23
CA ILE A 802 -26.35 -3.85 2.07
C ILE A 802 -26.08 -5.36 2.12
N GLY A 803 -24.87 -5.77 2.47
CA GLY A 803 -24.48 -7.18 2.55
C GLY A 803 -25.27 -7.98 3.57
N SER A 804 -25.37 -7.50 4.81
CA SER A 804 -26.10 -8.19 5.88
C SER A 804 -27.62 -8.18 5.67
N LEU A 805 -28.18 -7.08 5.15
CA LEU A 805 -29.59 -7.02 4.78
C LEU A 805 -29.91 -7.95 3.61
N TYR A 806 -29.04 -8.03 2.60
CA TYR A 806 -29.19 -8.98 1.51
C TYR A 806 -29.16 -10.42 2.04
N TYR A 807 -28.20 -10.75 2.89
CA TYR A 807 -28.09 -12.08 3.48
C TYR A 807 -29.35 -12.48 4.26
N THR A 808 -29.79 -11.62 5.18
CA THR A 808 -30.95 -11.89 6.04
C THR A 808 -32.27 -11.95 5.27
N ALA A 809 -32.42 -11.15 4.21
CA ALA A 809 -33.60 -11.19 3.33
C ALA A 809 -33.72 -12.52 2.54
N GLN A 810 -32.59 -13.20 2.30
CA GLN A 810 -32.56 -14.48 1.57
C GLN A 810 -32.78 -15.70 2.48
N LEU A 811 -32.72 -15.54 3.80
CA LEU A 811 -32.93 -16.66 4.73
C LEU A 811 -34.38 -17.15 4.68
N SER A 812 -34.55 -18.46 4.50
CA SER A 812 -35.82 -19.11 4.81
C SER A 812 -36.11 -19.05 6.32
N ALA A 813 -37.36 -19.26 6.71
CA ALA A 813 -37.72 -19.32 8.13
C ALA A 813 -36.93 -20.39 8.88
N ALA A 814 -36.66 -21.54 8.24
CA ALA A 814 -35.89 -22.63 8.83
C ALA A 814 -34.41 -22.27 8.99
N GLU A 815 -33.80 -21.60 8.01
CA GLU A 815 -32.41 -21.15 8.12
C GLU A 815 -32.26 -20.05 9.17
N ALA A 816 -33.22 -19.12 9.24
CA ALA A 816 -33.24 -18.12 10.30
C ALA A 816 -33.43 -18.76 11.69
N ASP A 817 -34.30 -19.77 11.83
CA ASP A 817 -34.51 -20.51 13.08
C ASP A 817 -33.27 -21.32 13.51
N ALA A 818 -32.42 -21.73 12.56
CA ALA A 818 -31.18 -22.45 12.81
C ALA A 818 -30.07 -21.53 13.37
N ILE A 819 -30.12 -20.22 13.10
CA ILE A 819 -29.19 -19.26 13.68
C ILE A 819 -29.55 -19.03 15.15
N ARG A 820 -28.64 -19.42 16.04
CA ARG A 820 -28.83 -19.36 17.50
C ARG A 820 -28.32 -18.07 18.10
N PHE A 821 -27.30 -17.46 17.50
CA PHE A 821 -26.72 -16.21 17.97
C PHE A 821 -25.97 -15.49 16.85
N TYR A 822 -26.02 -14.15 16.83
CA TYR A 822 -25.20 -13.29 15.98
C TYR A 822 -24.34 -12.33 16.81
N TRP A 823 -23.04 -12.27 16.53
CA TRP A 823 -22.16 -11.23 17.05
C TRP A 823 -21.67 -10.30 15.96
N ASN A 824 -21.86 -9.00 16.17
CA ASN A 824 -21.33 -7.94 15.33
C ASN A 824 -20.04 -7.36 15.92
N TYR A 825 -18.97 -7.31 15.14
CA TYR A 825 -17.73 -6.64 15.52
C TYR A 825 -17.46 -5.59 14.47
N ASP A 826 -17.67 -4.36 14.85
CA ASP A 826 -17.59 -3.18 13.99
C ASP A 826 -16.94 -2.10 14.86
N MET A 827 -15.73 -1.67 14.46
CA MET A 827 -14.87 -0.77 15.23
C MET A 827 -14.60 -1.28 16.65
N ILE A 828 -13.68 -2.22 16.81
CA ILE A 828 -13.30 -2.80 18.11
C ILE A 828 -11.89 -2.40 18.58
N GLY A 829 -11.25 -1.45 17.89
CA GLY A 829 -9.87 -1.02 18.12
C GLY A 829 -9.67 0.49 18.29
N SER A 830 -10.72 1.27 18.55
CA SER A 830 -10.66 2.75 18.58
C SER A 830 -9.56 3.28 19.50
N ILE A 831 -8.86 4.33 19.07
CA ILE A 831 -7.66 4.86 19.75
C ILE A 831 -7.90 5.24 21.22
N ASN A 832 -9.07 5.83 21.52
CA ASN A 832 -9.55 6.14 22.87
C ASN A 832 -10.81 5.30 23.17
N PRO A 833 -10.64 4.00 23.49
CA PRO A 833 -11.74 3.04 23.46
C PRO A 833 -12.73 3.25 24.61
N VAL A 834 -14.02 3.21 24.28
CA VAL A 834 -15.08 2.85 25.23
C VAL A 834 -15.34 1.35 25.13
N TYR A 835 -15.50 0.61 26.22
CA TYR A 835 -15.69 -0.84 26.12
C TYR A 835 -17.19 -1.19 26.14
N ASN A 836 -17.91 -0.85 25.06
CA ASN A 836 -19.33 -1.12 24.96
C ASN A 836 -19.61 -2.51 24.40
N VAL A 837 -20.52 -3.22 25.05
CA VAL A 837 -21.04 -4.53 24.63
C VAL A 837 -22.52 -4.38 24.34
N TYR A 838 -22.96 -4.78 23.15
CA TYR A 838 -24.36 -4.63 22.78
C TYR A 838 -25.26 -5.57 23.57
N LEU A 839 -26.31 -5.00 24.17
CA LEU A 839 -27.38 -5.70 24.86
C LEU A 839 -28.71 -5.04 24.50
N GLY A 840 -29.52 -5.74 23.71
CA GLY A 840 -30.86 -5.30 23.33
C GLY A 840 -31.95 -5.80 24.27
N ASP A 841 -33.19 -5.59 23.84
CA ASP A 841 -34.39 -5.99 24.59
C ASP A 841 -34.76 -7.47 24.40
N ASN A 842 -34.08 -8.19 23.50
CA ASN A 842 -34.33 -9.62 23.33
C ASN A 842 -33.72 -10.38 24.51
N GLU A 843 -34.53 -11.19 25.20
CA GLU A 843 -34.10 -11.96 26.38
C GLU A 843 -32.90 -12.87 26.12
N GLY A 844 -32.67 -13.25 24.85
CA GLY A 844 -31.53 -14.03 24.40
C GLY A 844 -30.19 -13.25 24.37
N ASP A 845 -30.20 -11.94 24.17
CA ASP A 845 -29.00 -11.13 23.90
C ASP A 845 -28.00 -11.20 25.06
N LYS A 846 -28.50 -11.21 26.30
CA LYS A 846 -27.69 -11.29 27.53
C LYS A 846 -26.79 -12.52 27.59
N PHE A 847 -27.17 -13.63 26.94
CA PHE A 847 -26.39 -14.87 26.95
C PHE A 847 -25.07 -14.73 26.19
N GLY A 848 -25.01 -13.86 25.18
CA GLY A 848 -23.78 -13.52 24.49
C GLY A 848 -23.11 -12.25 25.00
N ALA A 849 -23.89 -11.29 25.51
CA ALA A 849 -23.37 -10.01 26.01
C ALA A 849 -22.66 -10.15 27.36
N GLN A 850 -23.26 -10.85 28.33
CA GLN A 850 -22.72 -10.93 29.70
C GLN A 850 -21.31 -11.53 29.76
N PRO A 851 -21.00 -12.65 29.07
CA PRO A 851 -19.65 -13.22 29.14
C PRO A 851 -18.58 -12.35 28.48
N ILE A 852 -18.91 -11.58 27.43
CA ILE A 852 -18.00 -10.59 26.85
C ILE A 852 -17.72 -9.49 27.87
N HIS A 853 -18.78 -8.92 28.45
CA HIS A 853 -18.68 -7.89 29.48
C HIS A 853 -17.79 -8.34 30.64
N ASP A 854 -18.04 -9.54 31.18
CA ASP A 854 -17.30 -10.08 32.33
C ASP A 854 -15.83 -10.34 31.98
N TYR A 855 -15.54 -10.80 30.76
CA TYR A 855 -14.17 -10.99 30.30
C TYR A 855 -13.41 -9.67 30.25
N ILE A 856 -14.01 -8.64 29.65
CA ILE A 856 -13.39 -7.31 29.53
C ILE A 856 -13.21 -6.66 30.91
N ALA A 857 -14.22 -6.76 31.79
CA ALA A 857 -14.15 -6.27 33.16
C ALA A 857 -13.04 -6.98 33.97
N ALA A 858 -12.87 -8.30 33.78
CA ALA A 858 -11.79 -9.06 34.40
C ALA A 858 -10.38 -8.66 33.93
N GLN A 859 -10.24 -8.01 32.76
CA GLN A 859 -8.99 -7.40 32.32
C GLN A 859 -8.77 -5.98 32.89
N GLY A 860 -9.62 -5.54 33.82
CA GLY A 860 -9.53 -4.21 34.45
C GLY A 860 -10.01 -3.06 33.56
N LYS A 861 -10.79 -3.35 32.51
CA LYS A 861 -11.35 -2.33 31.61
C LYS A 861 -12.80 -2.01 32.01
N PRO A 862 -13.28 -0.77 31.81
CA PRO A 862 -14.62 -0.35 32.19
C PRO A 862 -15.65 -0.81 31.15
N ALA A 863 -15.95 -2.11 31.14
CA ALA A 863 -17.00 -2.67 30.28
C ALA A 863 -18.37 -2.09 30.65
N ALA A 864 -19.18 -1.76 29.64
CA ALA A 864 -20.54 -1.27 29.82
C ALA A 864 -21.48 -1.89 28.78
N PHE A 865 -22.77 -1.98 29.10
CA PHE A 865 -23.78 -2.37 28.14
C PHE A 865 -24.28 -1.15 27.35
N GLY A 866 -24.30 -1.30 26.03
CA GLY A 866 -24.90 -0.34 25.09
C GLY A 866 -26.11 -0.95 24.39
N GLY A 867 -27.13 -0.14 24.08
CA GLY A 867 -28.23 -0.58 23.24
C GLY A 867 -27.83 -0.70 21.77
N PHE A 868 -28.61 -1.45 21.00
CA PHE A 868 -28.46 -1.47 19.54
C PHE A 868 -28.95 -0.16 18.92
N GLY A 869 -28.25 0.29 17.88
CA GLY A 869 -28.69 1.37 17.01
C GLY A 869 -29.38 0.83 15.75
N SER A 870 -29.25 1.57 14.64
CA SER A 870 -29.81 1.21 13.33
C SER A 870 -28.78 1.29 12.21
N SER A 871 -27.49 1.21 12.55
CA SER A 871 -26.39 1.67 11.70
C SER A 871 -25.24 0.67 11.60
N SER A 872 -25.52 -0.63 11.73
CA SER A 872 -24.51 -1.68 11.50
C SER A 872 -25.18 -3.03 11.18
N ASP A 873 -24.40 -4.04 10.80
CA ASP A 873 -24.86 -5.29 10.19
C ASP A 873 -25.77 -6.18 11.05
N TYR A 874 -25.91 -5.89 12.35
CA TYR A 874 -26.85 -6.58 13.22
C TYR A 874 -28.33 -6.30 12.87
N VAL A 875 -28.64 -5.23 12.14
CA VAL A 875 -30.03 -4.76 11.93
C VAL A 875 -30.93 -5.87 11.35
N GLY A 876 -30.48 -6.56 10.30
CA GLY A 876 -31.26 -7.64 9.68
C GLY A 876 -31.53 -8.81 10.64
N PHE A 877 -30.56 -9.13 11.50
CA PHE A 877 -30.68 -10.21 12.50
C PHE A 877 -31.66 -9.84 13.61
N LEU A 878 -31.61 -8.59 14.09
CA LEU A 878 -32.57 -8.06 15.06
C LEU A 878 -33.99 -8.08 14.50
N GLN A 879 -34.18 -7.68 13.24
CA GLN A 879 -35.49 -7.72 12.55
C GLN A 879 -36.05 -9.14 12.47
N LEU A 880 -35.18 -10.14 12.28
CA LEU A 880 -35.57 -11.56 12.29
C LEU A 880 -35.80 -12.12 13.70
N GLY A 881 -35.54 -11.33 14.75
CA GLY A 881 -35.68 -11.70 16.16
C GLY A 881 -34.56 -12.60 16.67
N ILE A 882 -33.42 -12.67 15.97
CA ILE A 882 -32.28 -13.53 16.32
C ILE A 882 -31.55 -12.92 17.53
N PRO A 883 -31.28 -13.68 18.61
CA PRO A 883 -30.45 -13.22 19.71
C PRO A 883 -29.11 -12.71 19.21
N SER A 884 -28.74 -11.49 19.58
CA SER A 884 -27.57 -10.81 19.04
C SER A 884 -26.79 -10.07 20.12
N SER A 885 -25.51 -9.83 19.88
CA SER A 885 -24.64 -8.96 20.68
C SER A 885 -23.46 -8.50 19.83
N GLY A 886 -22.46 -7.90 20.43
CA GLY A 886 -21.28 -7.39 19.74
C GLY A 886 -20.43 -6.50 20.64
N ILE A 887 -19.32 -6.03 20.10
CA ILE A 887 -18.41 -5.09 20.77
C ILE A 887 -18.30 -3.86 19.90
N PHE A 888 -18.29 -2.68 20.52
CA PHE A 888 -18.07 -1.39 19.84
C PHE A 888 -17.19 -0.50 20.71
N THR A 889 -16.14 0.08 20.13
CA THR A 889 -15.19 0.91 20.87
C THR A 889 -15.36 2.42 20.74
N GLY A 890 -16.42 2.86 20.07
CA GLY A 890 -16.76 4.27 19.89
C GLY A 890 -16.34 4.81 18.52
N ALA A 891 -17.09 5.81 18.05
CA ALA A 891 -16.90 6.49 16.78
C ALA A 891 -16.91 8.01 16.99
N GLY A 892 -16.15 8.74 16.19
CA GLY A 892 -16.02 10.20 16.29
C GLY A 892 -15.21 10.68 17.49
N ALA A 893 -14.79 11.95 17.48
CA ALA A 893 -14.03 12.54 18.58
C ALA A 893 -14.90 12.64 19.87
N PRO A 894 -14.34 12.35 21.07
CA PRO A 894 -12.92 12.06 21.33
C PRO A 894 -12.53 10.58 21.20
N THR A 895 -13.48 9.66 21.02
CA THR A 895 -13.23 8.20 21.03
C THR A 895 -12.43 7.71 19.83
N ASP A 896 -12.81 8.17 18.64
CA ASP A 896 -12.13 7.92 17.38
C ASP A 896 -12.20 9.19 16.51
N PRO A 897 -11.23 10.11 16.64
CA PRO A 897 -11.18 11.34 15.86
C PRO A 897 -11.05 11.12 14.34
N CYS A 898 -10.68 9.92 13.91
CA CYS A 898 -10.44 9.57 12.51
C CYS A 898 -11.58 8.75 11.89
N TYR A 899 -12.67 8.52 12.62
CA TYR A 899 -13.87 7.87 12.10
C TYR A 899 -14.35 8.47 10.77
N HIS A 900 -14.47 7.63 9.75
CA HIS A 900 -14.81 8.00 8.36
C HIS A 900 -13.85 9.02 7.71
N LEU A 901 -12.60 9.13 8.17
CA LEU A 901 -11.60 10.05 7.64
C LEU A 901 -10.37 9.31 7.10
N ALA A 902 -9.60 9.99 6.25
CA ALA A 902 -8.36 9.49 5.69
C ALA A 902 -7.31 9.11 6.75
N CYS A 903 -7.40 9.67 7.95
CA CYS A 903 -6.48 9.38 9.05
C CYS A 903 -6.80 8.07 9.81
N ASP A 904 -7.87 7.34 9.47
CA ASP A 904 -8.17 6.01 10.04
C ASP A 904 -7.20 4.95 9.53
N THR A 905 -5.95 5.09 9.95
CA THR A 905 -4.78 4.29 9.59
C THR A 905 -4.32 3.46 10.79
N LEU A 906 -3.16 2.80 10.69
CA LEU A 906 -2.58 2.03 11.79
C LEU A 906 -2.33 2.85 13.06
N ASP A 907 -2.13 4.16 12.92
CA ASP A 907 -1.90 5.06 14.05
C ASP A 907 -3.17 5.36 14.85
N ASN A 908 -4.34 5.04 14.27
CA ASN A 908 -5.65 5.20 14.90
C ASN A 908 -6.09 3.96 15.71
N ILE A 909 -5.19 3.00 15.96
CA ILE A 909 -5.52 1.74 16.64
C ILE A 909 -4.97 1.69 18.07
N ASN A 910 -5.87 1.42 19.01
CA ASN A 910 -5.51 0.97 20.34
C ASN A 910 -5.24 -0.55 20.34
N TRP A 911 -3.95 -0.90 20.25
CA TRP A 911 -3.48 -2.29 20.17
C TRP A 911 -3.88 -3.17 21.38
N ASP A 912 -4.06 -2.58 22.56
CA ASP A 912 -4.53 -3.30 23.74
C ASP A 912 -6.03 -3.59 23.66
N ALA A 913 -6.84 -2.60 23.25
CA ALA A 913 -8.28 -2.73 23.09
C ALA A 913 -8.66 -3.82 22.09
N ILE A 914 -8.14 -3.76 20.86
CA ILE A 914 -8.42 -4.77 19.83
C ILE A 914 -8.04 -6.18 20.30
N THR A 915 -6.93 -6.31 21.04
CA THR A 915 -6.46 -7.62 21.55
C THR A 915 -7.39 -8.16 22.64
N ILE A 916 -7.83 -7.32 23.58
CA ILE A 916 -8.75 -7.71 24.65
C ILE A 916 -10.12 -8.09 24.07
N ASN A 917 -10.63 -7.26 23.16
CA ASN A 917 -11.94 -7.44 22.53
C ASN A 917 -11.96 -8.71 21.67
N THR A 918 -10.92 -8.96 20.87
CA THR A 918 -10.80 -10.18 20.07
C THR A 918 -10.78 -11.44 20.93
N LYS A 919 -10.12 -11.39 22.10
CA LYS A 919 -10.12 -12.54 23.03
C LYS A 919 -11.47 -12.75 23.69
N ALA A 920 -12.19 -11.69 24.03
CA ALA A 920 -13.55 -11.78 24.55
C ALA A 920 -14.47 -12.43 23.50
N ALA A 921 -14.40 -11.98 22.25
CA ALA A 921 -15.09 -12.55 21.10
C ALA A 921 -14.73 -14.04 20.88
N ALA A 922 -13.43 -14.36 20.87
CA ALA A 922 -12.96 -15.74 20.72
C ALA A 922 -13.46 -16.66 21.83
N ARG A 923 -13.53 -16.14 23.07
CA ARG A 923 -14.00 -16.90 24.23
C ARG A 923 -15.46 -17.30 24.07
N VAL A 924 -16.35 -16.35 23.75
CA VAL A 924 -17.78 -16.65 23.61
C VAL A 924 -18.07 -17.50 22.37
N ALA A 925 -17.34 -17.27 21.28
CA ALA A 925 -17.44 -18.12 20.09
C ALA A 925 -17.07 -19.56 20.42
N ALA A 926 -15.99 -19.79 21.16
CA ALA A 926 -15.56 -21.12 21.58
C ALA A 926 -16.55 -21.78 22.55
N ASP A 927 -17.09 -21.02 23.51
CA ASP A 927 -18.08 -21.54 24.46
C ASP A 927 -19.34 -21.99 23.70
N PHE A 928 -19.90 -21.16 22.81
CA PHE A 928 -21.10 -21.49 22.04
C PHE A 928 -20.86 -22.57 20.98
N ALA A 929 -19.66 -22.67 20.39
CA ALA A 929 -19.32 -23.76 19.47
C ALA A 929 -19.38 -25.13 20.17
N ASN A 930 -19.00 -25.18 21.45
CA ASN A 930 -18.99 -26.40 22.25
C ASN A 930 -20.33 -26.68 22.93
N GLU A 931 -21.01 -25.66 23.43
CA GLU A 931 -22.26 -25.82 24.16
C GLU A 931 -23.08 -24.52 24.17
N LEU A 932 -24.35 -24.61 23.78
CA LEU A 932 -25.24 -23.46 23.89
C LEU A 932 -25.63 -23.25 25.35
N PRO A 933 -25.65 -22.00 25.85
CA PRO A 933 -26.10 -21.72 27.20
C PRO A 933 -27.51 -22.25 27.47
N ALA A 934 -27.69 -22.87 28.63
CA ALA A 934 -28.99 -23.35 29.07
C ALA A 934 -29.97 -22.17 29.17
N GLY A 935 -31.12 -22.29 28.50
CA GLY A 935 -32.14 -21.24 28.46
C GLY A 935 -31.96 -20.19 27.37
N LEU A 936 -30.94 -20.29 26.50
CA LEU A 936 -30.85 -19.45 25.29
C LEU A 936 -32.09 -19.70 24.40
N PRO A 937 -32.99 -18.71 24.23
CA PRO A 937 -34.18 -18.90 23.40
C PRO A 937 -33.81 -19.06 21.93
N ARG A 938 -34.73 -19.60 21.14
CA ARG A 938 -34.67 -19.43 19.68
C ARG A 938 -35.11 -18.02 19.32
N ARG A 939 -34.89 -17.62 18.06
CA ARG A 939 -35.33 -16.32 17.58
C ARG A 939 -36.83 -16.08 17.82
N ALA A 940 -37.19 -14.84 18.13
CA ALA A 940 -38.59 -14.45 18.28
C ALA A 940 -39.24 -14.30 16.90
N SER A 941 -40.02 -15.31 16.47
CA SER A 941 -40.70 -15.29 15.17
C SER A 941 -41.90 -14.34 15.08
N THR A 942 -42.26 -13.69 16.20
CA THR A 942 -43.33 -12.70 16.34
C THR A 942 -42.85 -11.26 16.35
N THR A 943 -41.54 -11.01 16.24
CA THR A 943 -40.97 -9.67 16.04
C THR A 943 -41.64 -9.00 14.82
N PRO A 944 -41.87 -7.67 14.78
CA PRO A 944 -42.66 -7.00 13.73
C PRO A 944 -42.10 -7.04 12.29
N ALA A 945 -41.54 -8.16 11.81
CA ALA A 945 -41.14 -8.39 10.43
C ALA A 945 -42.31 -8.81 9.51
N ARG A 946 -43.54 -8.91 10.02
CA ARG A 946 -44.74 -9.14 9.19
C ARG A 946 -45.22 -7.91 8.41
N ARG A 947 -44.35 -6.91 8.14
CA ARG A 947 -44.51 -6.02 6.99
C ARG A 947 -43.69 -6.52 5.80
N SER A 948 -44.08 -7.73 5.40
CA SER A 948 -44.03 -8.37 4.09
C SER A 948 -42.67 -8.49 3.38
N ARG A 949 -42.29 -9.74 3.07
CA ARG A 949 -41.48 -10.12 1.91
C ARG A 949 -41.89 -9.36 0.64
N ASP A 950 -43.17 -8.96 0.52
CA ASP A 950 -43.67 -8.14 -0.58
C ASP A 950 -43.25 -6.65 -0.50
N ALA A 951 -42.91 -6.09 0.66
CA ALA A 951 -42.39 -4.71 0.76
C ALA A 951 -40.94 -4.65 0.28
N ILE A 952 -40.12 -5.61 0.73
CA ILE A 952 -38.74 -5.77 0.25
C ILE A 952 -38.74 -6.13 -1.25
N ARG A 953 -39.56 -7.08 -1.69
CA ARG A 953 -39.72 -7.42 -3.12
C ARG A 953 -40.29 -6.26 -3.96
N ARG A 954 -41.19 -5.44 -3.42
CA ARG A 954 -41.70 -4.23 -4.11
C ARG A 954 -40.66 -3.13 -4.21
N GLU A 955 -39.76 -3.00 -3.25
CA GLU A 955 -38.61 -2.09 -3.36
C GLU A 955 -37.62 -2.58 -4.42
N PHE A 956 -37.23 -3.85 -4.40
CA PHE A 956 -36.38 -4.41 -5.47
C PHE A 956 -37.04 -4.37 -6.88
N GLN A 957 -38.36 -4.55 -6.99
CA GLN A 957 -39.07 -4.40 -8.27
C GLN A 957 -39.23 -2.93 -8.71
N LYS A 958 -39.36 -1.98 -7.78
CA LYS A 958 -39.27 -0.55 -8.10
C LYS A 958 -37.88 -0.19 -8.63
N TRP A 959 -36.81 -0.78 -8.09
CA TRP A 959 -35.44 -0.53 -8.54
C TRP A 959 -35.21 -1.02 -9.98
N ALA A 960 -35.76 -2.19 -10.34
CA ALA A 960 -35.72 -2.69 -11.71
C ALA A 960 -36.51 -1.80 -12.70
N LEU A 961 -37.69 -1.30 -12.30
CA LEU A 961 -38.53 -0.43 -13.15
C LEU A 961 -37.99 1.01 -13.26
N ALA A 962 -37.32 1.53 -12.21
CA ALA A 962 -36.69 2.85 -12.23
C ALA A 962 -35.44 2.87 -13.13
N SER A 963 -34.69 1.76 -13.18
CA SER A 963 -33.59 1.57 -14.14
C SER A 963 -34.08 1.60 -15.59
N GLU A 964 -35.24 0.98 -15.87
CA GLU A 964 -35.85 0.94 -17.20
C GLU A 964 -36.38 2.32 -17.65
N GLN A 965 -36.87 3.15 -16.70
CA GLN A 965 -37.26 4.54 -16.97
C GLN A 965 -36.06 5.49 -17.18
N ALA A 966 -34.91 5.21 -16.56
CA ALA A 966 -33.67 5.98 -16.73
C ALA A 966 -32.99 5.71 -18.09
N GLU A 967 -33.11 4.49 -18.64
CA GLU A 967 -32.60 4.15 -19.98
C GLU A 967 -33.35 4.87 -21.11
N HIS A 968 -34.61 5.25 -20.92
CA HIS A 968 -35.42 5.91 -21.95
C HIS A 968 -35.26 7.44 -22.04
N ALA A 969 -34.46 8.06 -21.15
CA ALA A 969 -34.30 9.51 -21.12
C ALA A 969 -33.05 10.00 -21.87
N LYS A 970 -32.91 9.71 -23.18
CA LYS A 970 -32.04 10.49 -24.09
C LYS A 970 -32.64 10.73 -25.48
N SER A 971 -32.66 12.02 -25.83
CA SER A 971 -32.60 12.65 -27.16
C SER A 971 -33.89 13.24 -27.80
N CYS A 972 -33.78 14.56 -28.05
CA CYS A 972 -34.20 15.34 -29.21
C CYS A 972 -35.66 15.80 -29.46
N SER A 973 -35.83 17.12 -29.33
CA SER A 973 -36.39 18.12 -30.27
C SER A 973 -37.78 17.96 -30.92
N HIS A 974 -38.56 19.05 -30.79
CA HIS A 974 -39.59 19.61 -31.69
C HIS A 974 -40.76 18.73 -32.18
N GLY A 975 -41.98 19.26 -32.02
CA GLY A 975 -43.10 18.94 -32.90
C GLY A 975 -44.47 18.87 -32.23
N GLU A 976 -45.16 20.00 -32.21
CA GLU A 976 -46.60 20.19 -32.41
C GLU A 976 -47.63 19.04 -32.26
N HIS A 977 -48.72 19.44 -31.58
CA HIS A 977 -50.13 19.15 -31.88
C HIS A 977 -50.79 17.79 -31.54
N ASN A 978 -51.77 17.95 -30.63
CA ASN A 978 -53.19 17.57 -30.74
C ASN A 978 -53.71 16.21 -30.24
N ILE A 979 -54.57 16.35 -29.22
CA ILE A 979 -55.97 15.86 -29.09
C ILE A 979 -56.21 14.35 -29.32
N TYR A 980 -56.51 13.60 -28.26
CA TYR A 980 -57.87 13.24 -27.80
C TYR A 980 -57.83 12.54 -26.44
#